data_AF-Q4RIA5-F1
#
_entry.id   AF-Q4RIA5-F1
#
_cell.length_a   1.000
_cell.length_b   1.000
_cell.length_c   1.000
_cell.angle_alpha   90.00
_cell.angle_beta   90.00
_cell.angle_gamma   90.00
#
_symmetry.space_group_name_H-M   'P 1'
#
loop_
_entity.id
_entity.type
_entity.pdbx_description
1 polymer ?
#
loop_
_entity_poly.entity_id
_entity_poly.type
_entity_poly.pdbx_seq_one_letter_code
_entity_poly.pdbx_strand_id
1 'polypeptide(L)'
;LVQDLMSCQAQLMEVCQQKQKLEETLRQRERELTALKGALKDEVANHDKEMEVLREQYSADMEKLRNSMEQVSQSQAGIEAERLRVNSSIRSLQQQLEDCRDESSHWMEQFHTTRDELRKTKQELLQVRMEKEESEEEMKELQEKVSSMKKQIPDPSQAQALNQLPDPTVITELEHKLEETRREGGQIKEKLSSTEEELESCKTRLSRAQAEVRSLQEAQQEQEEANTRLKEKLSRIETQLQTKSTESSEAELALHTEVRAVRSDLDEAKRKVSRLSQENRELNSHLAAAEREKETLKESISQLEEAKQQQEKALERLNKEHESLSVSSREELQALRVQMEEQRERARKEIQEAQRHGNHAQSELDQNHMNLRKLEEEISRQKKELMVTCEERDNHQLDKELLTNRLRHLEGEIEASKNSYNEKTRENRILEDKLKRAELELEEERSSVEILTDRMTRSRDQIDQLRSELMQERSSKQDLELDKNAMERQLKELRSRLADMEGQSRPSAGVSQLENKIQDLEDRLRTEEREKNSVLASQRRLERKLKDLNMAMEEERETLNEQRDQLALRVKALKRQVDEGETELERIEALRRKAQRDMEEQMELKEALQARVTALETELKRKTTSAIRPVLDSSALSSDDDSFYDPSGITSILTGSNLQTSSC
;
A
#
# COMPACT_ATOMS: atom_id res chain seq x y z
N LEU A 1 -4.60 33.41 -105.62
CA LEU A 1 -5.88 32.72 -105.34
C LEU A 1 -5.69 31.29 -104.87
N VAL A 2 -5.35 30.32 -105.74
CA VAL A 2 -5.26 28.89 -105.35
C VAL A 2 -4.22 28.64 -104.25
N GLN A 3 -3.04 29.26 -104.35
CA GLN A 3 -1.97 29.11 -103.37
C GLN A 3 -2.33 29.71 -102.00
N ASP A 4 -3.06 30.83 -101.97
CA ASP A 4 -3.57 31.45 -100.75
C ASP A 4 -4.66 30.60 -100.10
N LEU A 5 -5.55 30.01 -100.90
CA LEU A 5 -6.58 29.08 -100.44
C LEU A 5 -5.96 27.87 -99.74
N MET A 6 -4.92 27.27 -100.32
CA MET A 6 -4.18 26.16 -99.69
C MET A 6 -3.45 26.60 -98.41
N SER A 7 -2.92 27.83 -98.37
CA SER A 7 -2.30 28.40 -97.16
C SER A 7 -3.31 28.55 -96.02
N CYS A 8 -4.47 29.16 -96.29
CA CYS A 8 -5.55 29.29 -95.32
C CYS A 8 -6.12 27.92 -94.89
N GLN A 9 -6.20 26.95 -95.80
CA GLN A 9 -6.62 25.58 -95.47
C GLN A 9 -5.60 24.88 -94.56
N ALA A 10 -4.30 25.07 -94.77
CA ALA A 10 -3.26 24.54 -93.89
C ALA A 10 -3.30 25.20 -92.49
N GLN A 11 -3.43 26.52 -92.42
CA GLN A 11 -3.59 27.26 -91.17
C GLN A 11 -4.85 26.81 -90.39
N LEU A 12 -5.97 26.61 -91.08
CA LEU A 12 -7.20 26.10 -90.47
C LEU A 12 -7.02 24.68 -89.90
N MET A 13 -6.34 23.79 -90.63
CA MET A 13 -6.02 22.44 -90.13
C MET A 13 -5.10 22.50 -88.90
N GLU A 14 -4.11 23.41 -88.87
CA GLU A 14 -3.24 23.58 -87.71
C GLU A 14 -4.03 24.08 -86.49
N VAL A 15 -4.89 25.11 -86.66
CA VAL A 15 -5.76 25.61 -85.58
C VAL A 15 -6.72 24.52 -85.08
N CYS A 16 -7.26 23.67 -85.95
CA CYS A 16 -8.05 22.51 -85.54
C CYS A 16 -7.24 21.50 -84.71
N GLN A 17 -5.99 21.20 -85.08
CA GLN A 17 -5.11 20.33 -84.30
C GLN A 17 -4.69 20.94 -82.95
N GLN A 18 -4.43 22.25 -82.92
CA GLN A 18 -4.14 22.98 -81.67
C GLN A 18 -5.37 22.96 -80.75
N LYS A 19 -6.57 23.23 -81.28
CA LYS A 19 -7.84 23.09 -80.54
C LYS A 19 -8.02 21.68 -79.97
N GLN A 20 -7.81 20.63 -80.77
CA GLN A 20 -7.95 19.25 -80.29
C GLN A 20 -7.01 18.95 -79.11
N LYS A 21 -5.74 19.36 -79.18
CA LYS A 21 -4.76 19.21 -78.08
C LYS A 21 -5.18 19.98 -76.82
N LEU A 22 -5.78 21.16 -76.97
CA LEU A 22 -6.33 21.93 -75.85
C LEU A 22 -7.56 21.25 -75.23
N GLU A 23 -8.45 20.65 -76.02
CA GLU A 23 -9.55 19.85 -75.48
C GLU A 23 -9.07 18.55 -74.81
N GLU A 24 -8.07 17.86 -75.35
CA GLU A 24 -7.49 16.64 -74.76
C GLU A 24 -6.80 16.93 -73.42
N THR A 25 -6.04 18.03 -73.32
CA THR A 25 -5.42 18.47 -72.07
C THR A 25 -6.45 18.99 -71.07
N LEU A 26 -7.51 19.69 -71.50
CA LEU A 26 -8.64 20.06 -70.63
C LEU A 26 -9.30 18.80 -70.04
N ARG A 27 -9.66 17.82 -70.89
CA ARG A 27 -10.24 16.53 -70.46
C ARG A 27 -9.30 15.75 -69.55
N GLN A 28 -7.99 15.96 -69.61
CA GLN A 28 -7.04 15.40 -68.64
C GLN A 28 -7.12 16.15 -67.30
N ARG A 29 -7.07 17.48 -67.31
CA ARG A 29 -7.19 18.30 -66.09
C ARG A 29 -8.52 18.09 -65.37
N GLU A 30 -9.62 17.90 -66.09
CA GLU A 30 -10.92 17.56 -65.51
C GLU A 30 -10.88 16.21 -64.76
N ARG A 31 -10.19 15.20 -65.30
CA ARG A 31 -9.98 13.90 -64.64
C ARG A 31 -9.05 14.00 -63.42
N GLU A 32 -7.95 14.74 -63.54
CA GLU A 32 -7.04 15.02 -62.42
C GLU A 32 -7.78 15.75 -61.27
N LEU A 33 -8.55 16.79 -61.59
CA LEU A 33 -9.35 17.56 -60.64
C LEU A 33 -10.46 16.71 -60.00
N THR A 34 -11.03 15.76 -60.73
CA THR A 34 -12.03 14.82 -60.20
C THR A 34 -11.39 13.82 -59.24
N ALA A 35 -10.22 13.28 -59.58
CA ALA A 35 -9.46 12.38 -58.71
C ALA A 35 -9.01 13.08 -57.42
N LEU A 36 -8.51 14.33 -57.52
CA LEU A 36 -8.12 15.14 -56.36
C LEU A 36 -9.31 15.50 -55.47
N LYS A 37 -10.51 15.76 -56.03
CA LYS A 37 -11.74 15.93 -55.26
C LYS A 37 -12.16 14.66 -54.52
N GLY A 38 -11.96 13.48 -55.14
CA GLY A 38 -12.17 12.18 -54.49
C GLY A 38 -11.24 12.00 -53.30
N ALA A 39 -9.93 12.09 -53.53
CA ALA A 39 -8.91 11.95 -52.49
C ALA A 39 -9.10 12.94 -51.32
N LEU A 40 -9.42 14.20 -51.60
CA LEU A 40 -9.71 15.20 -50.56
C LEU A 40 -10.97 14.84 -49.74
N LYS A 41 -12.01 14.30 -50.39
CA LYS A 41 -13.22 13.85 -49.69
C LYS A 41 -12.95 12.65 -48.79
N ASP A 42 -12.16 11.69 -49.28
CA ASP A 42 -11.78 10.49 -48.51
C ASP A 42 -10.86 10.85 -47.32
N GLU A 43 -9.94 11.80 -47.51
CA GLU A 43 -9.06 12.33 -46.45
C GLU A 43 -9.85 13.05 -45.35
N VAL A 44 -10.76 13.97 -45.72
CA VAL A 44 -11.66 14.64 -44.76
C VAL A 44 -12.52 13.60 -44.04
N ALA A 45 -13.10 12.65 -44.77
CA ALA A 45 -13.90 11.58 -44.18
C ALA A 45 -13.09 10.62 -43.31
N ASN A 46 -11.76 10.57 -43.38
CA ASN A 46 -10.92 9.83 -42.44
C ASN A 46 -10.56 10.69 -41.22
N HIS A 47 -10.20 11.96 -41.43
CA HIS A 47 -9.95 12.90 -40.34
C HIS A 47 -11.17 13.08 -39.43
N ASP A 48 -12.38 13.14 -39.99
CA ASP A 48 -13.63 13.18 -39.20
C ASP A 48 -13.77 11.95 -38.29
N LYS A 49 -13.46 10.74 -38.79
CA LYS A 49 -13.47 9.50 -37.98
C LYS A 49 -12.39 9.50 -36.90
N GLU A 50 -11.18 9.95 -37.21
CA GLU A 50 -10.09 10.08 -36.22
C GLU A 50 -10.47 11.05 -35.11
N MET A 51 -11.11 12.18 -35.46
CA MET A 51 -11.63 13.15 -34.50
C MET A 51 -12.81 12.61 -33.68
N GLU A 52 -13.66 11.75 -34.25
CA GLU A 52 -14.70 11.02 -33.49
C GLU A 52 -14.08 10.02 -32.51
N VAL A 53 -13.16 9.16 -32.96
CA VAL A 53 -12.45 8.19 -32.09
C VAL A 53 -11.69 8.88 -30.95
N LEU A 54 -11.03 10.01 -31.23
CA LEU A 54 -10.38 10.82 -30.18
C LEU A 54 -11.39 11.38 -29.17
N ARG A 55 -12.56 11.87 -29.62
CA ARG A 55 -13.62 12.36 -28.73
C ARG A 55 -14.21 11.24 -27.86
N GLU A 56 -14.45 10.06 -28.44
CA GLU A 56 -14.93 8.89 -27.70
C GLU A 56 -13.90 8.45 -26.65
N GLN A 57 -12.61 8.41 -27.01
CA GLN A 57 -11.54 8.05 -26.07
C GLN A 57 -11.40 9.09 -24.94
N TYR A 58 -11.41 10.39 -25.24
CA TYR A 58 -11.42 11.44 -24.20
C TYR A 58 -12.65 11.33 -23.30
N SER A 59 -13.83 11.02 -23.84
CA SER A 59 -15.05 10.82 -23.05
C SER A 59 -14.90 9.62 -22.09
N ALA A 60 -14.45 8.47 -22.60
CA ALA A 60 -14.23 7.27 -21.82
C ALA A 60 -13.13 7.42 -20.76
N ASP A 61 -12.05 8.15 -21.04
CA ASP A 61 -10.98 8.41 -20.08
C ASP A 61 -11.41 9.43 -19.01
N MET A 62 -12.23 10.42 -19.35
CA MET A 62 -12.87 11.31 -18.37
C MET A 62 -13.89 10.58 -17.47
N GLU A 63 -14.60 9.58 -18.00
CA GLU A 63 -15.51 8.74 -17.22
C GLU A 63 -14.75 7.82 -16.26
N LYS A 64 -13.68 7.15 -16.72
CA LYS A 64 -12.76 6.39 -15.85
C LYS A 64 -12.19 7.26 -14.74
N LEU A 65 -11.79 8.51 -15.05
CA LEU A 65 -11.25 9.44 -14.07
C LEU A 65 -12.29 9.85 -13.01
N ARG A 66 -13.55 10.08 -13.42
CA ARG A 66 -14.67 10.33 -12.48
C ARG A 66 -14.89 9.13 -11.55
N ASN A 67 -14.99 7.93 -12.11
CA ASN A 67 -15.23 6.70 -11.35
C ASN A 67 -14.07 6.41 -10.36
N SER A 68 -12.83 6.65 -10.78
CA SER A 68 -11.64 6.57 -9.92
C SER A 68 -11.67 7.60 -8.78
N MET A 69 -12.01 8.87 -9.09
CA MET A 69 -12.14 9.93 -8.09
C MET A 69 -13.27 9.64 -7.09
N GLU A 70 -14.39 9.08 -7.55
CA GLU A 70 -15.47 8.65 -6.66
C GLU A 70 -15.04 7.50 -5.75
N GLN A 71 -14.37 6.47 -6.30
CA GLN A 71 -13.83 5.36 -5.51
C GLN A 71 -12.82 5.82 -4.46
N VAL A 72 -11.94 6.78 -4.79
CA VAL A 72 -11.02 7.41 -3.84
C VAL A 72 -11.78 8.18 -2.76
N SER A 73 -12.83 8.93 -3.12
CA SER A 73 -13.67 9.67 -2.16
C SER A 73 -14.42 8.73 -1.21
N GLN A 74 -15.01 7.65 -1.72
CA GLN A 74 -15.65 6.60 -0.90
C GLN A 74 -14.64 5.91 0.04
N SER A 75 -13.44 5.62 -0.45
CA SER A 75 -12.34 5.06 0.36
C SER A 75 -11.89 6.00 1.47
N GLN A 76 -11.71 7.30 1.18
CA GLN A 76 -11.39 8.32 2.18
C GLN A 76 -12.49 8.42 3.25
N ALA A 77 -13.76 8.46 2.85
CA ALA A 77 -14.88 8.48 3.80
C ALA A 77 -14.90 7.23 4.71
N GLY A 78 -14.57 6.05 4.17
CA GLY A 78 -14.39 4.83 4.95
C GLY A 78 -13.23 4.91 5.97
N ILE A 79 -12.08 5.42 5.54
CA ILE A 79 -10.90 5.64 6.40
C ILE A 79 -11.20 6.66 7.50
N GLU A 80 -11.93 7.74 7.20
CA GLU A 80 -12.34 8.74 8.19
C GLU A 80 -13.35 8.18 9.20
N ALA A 81 -14.32 7.37 8.75
CA ALA A 81 -15.25 6.68 9.64
C ALA A 81 -14.55 5.67 10.56
N GLU A 82 -13.58 4.91 10.04
CA GLU A 82 -12.78 3.97 10.84
C GLU A 82 -11.87 4.71 11.83
N ARG A 83 -11.23 5.79 11.40
CA ARG A 83 -10.47 6.71 12.27
C ARG A 83 -11.34 7.27 13.39
N LEU A 84 -12.59 7.66 13.13
CA LEU A 84 -13.52 8.12 14.17
C LEU A 84 -13.88 6.99 15.15
N ARG A 85 -14.11 5.76 14.65
CA ARG A 85 -14.36 4.58 15.49
C ARG A 85 -13.16 4.27 16.39
N VAL A 86 -11.96 4.17 15.83
CA VAL A 86 -10.71 3.94 16.58
C VAL A 86 -10.48 5.05 17.62
N ASN A 87 -10.73 6.33 17.30
CA ASN A 87 -10.65 7.41 18.28
C ASN A 87 -11.67 7.27 19.42
N SER A 88 -12.87 6.75 19.16
CA SER A 88 -13.86 6.46 20.22
C SER A 88 -13.41 5.31 21.12
N SER A 89 -12.84 4.24 20.55
CA SER A 89 -12.28 3.11 21.29
C SER A 89 -11.07 3.54 22.14
N ILE A 90 -10.19 4.38 21.60
CA ILE A 90 -9.03 4.93 22.35
C ILE A 90 -9.52 5.74 23.55
N ARG A 91 -10.52 6.61 23.41
CA ARG A 91 -11.09 7.34 24.55
C ARG A 91 -11.72 6.41 25.59
N SER A 92 -12.42 5.36 25.14
CA SER A 92 -13.00 4.36 26.06
C SER A 92 -11.93 3.60 26.84
N LEU A 93 -10.81 3.24 26.20
CA LEU A 93 -9.67 2.59 26.85
C LEU A 93 -8.90 3.55 27.77
N GLN A 94 -8.79 4.83 27.40
CA GLN A 94 -8.21 5.88 28.25
C GLN A 94 -9.05 6.10 29.52
N GLN A 95 -10.38 6.12 29.40
CA GLN A 95 -11.27 6.20 30.56
C GLN A 95 -11.08 4.97 31.46
N GLN A 96 -11.15 3.76 30.91
CA GLN A 96 -10.95 2.52 31.67
C GLN A 96 -9.57 2.45 32.36
N LEU A 97 -8.52 3.00 31.75
CA LEU A 97 -7.19 3.06 32.36
C LEU A 97 -7.12 4.04 33.54
N GLU A 98 -7.81 5.18 33.46
CA GLU A 98 -7.88 6.12 34.59
C GLU A 98 -8.83 5.61 35.69
N ASP A 99 -9.96 4.97 35.33
CA ASP A 99 -10.86 4.29 36.27
C ASP A 99 -10.10 3.22 37.09
N CYS A 100 -9.35 2.33 36.42
CA CYS A 100 -8.51 1.32 37.09
C CYS A 100 -7.37 1.93 37.94
N ARG A 101 -6.91 3.14 37.59
CA ARG A 101 -5.85 3.86 38.32
C ARG A 101 -6.40 4.54 39.57
N ASP A 102 -7.61 5.09 39.50
CA ASP A 102 -8.32 5.64 40.64
C ASP A 102 -8.74 4.52 41.61
N GLU A 103 -9.22 3.38 41.11
CA GLU A 103 -9.44 2.17 41.93
C GLU A 103 -8.15 1.71 42.63
N SER A 104 -7.04 1.61 41.90
CA SER A 104 -5.74 1.23 42.47
C SER A 104 -5.25 2.23 43.53
N SER A 105 -5.47 3.53 43.29
CA SER A 105 -5.14 4.59 44.23
C SER A 105 -6.00 4.52 45.50
N HIS A 106 -7.30 4.25 45.35
CA HIS A 106 -8.22 4.02 46.46
C HIS A 106 -7.83 2.80 47.30
N TRP A 107 -7.50 1.66 46.66
CA TRP A 107 -7.04 0.47 47.38
C TRP A 107 -5.70 0.68 48.10
N MET A 108 -4.80 1.49 47.53
CA MET A 108 -3.56 1.90 48.20
C MET A 108 -3.81 2.80 49.42
N GLU A 109 -4.76 3.73 49.34
CA GLU A 109 -5.18 4.57 50.47
C GLU A 109 -5.83 3.71 51.57
N GLN A 110 -6.75 2.81 51.23
CA GLN A 110 -7.36 1.85 52.16
C GLN A 110 -6.32 0.92 52.81
N PHE A 111 -5.29 0.51 52.08
CA PHE A 111 -4.19 -0.27 52.65
C PHE A 111 -3.31 0.57 53.60
N HIS A 112 -3.17 1.88 53.35
CA HIS A 112 -2.42 2.77 54.23
C HIS A 112 -3.19 3.12 55.51
N THR A 113 -4.49 3.39 55.43
CA THR A 113 -5.34 3.63 56.61
C THR A 113 -5.38 2.40 57.52
N THR A 114 -5.72 1.22 56.97
CA THR A 114 -5.78 -0.03 57.76
C THR A 114 -4.42 -0.45 58.35
N ARG A 115 -3.31 -0.21 57.64
CA ARG A 115 -1.94 -0.37 58.18
C ARG A 115 -1.67 0.56 59.36
N ASP A 116 -2.14 1.79 59.30
CA ASP A 116 -1.85 2.81 60.33
C ASP A 116 -2.81 2.69 61.54
N GLU A 117 -4.03 2.20 61.32
CA GLU A 117 -4.91 1.67 62.38
C GLU A 117 -4.28 0.44 63.07
N LEU A 118 -3.68 -0.48 62.31
CA LEU A 118 -2.97 -1.64 62.88
C LEU A 118 -1.72 -1.22 63.68
N ARG A 119 -1.03 -0.14 63.27
CA ARG A 119 0.04 0.47 64.07
C ARG A 119 -0.49 1.10 65.36
N LYS A 120 -1.61 1.84 65.29
CA LYS A 120 -2.26 2.48 66.45
C LYS A 120 -2.72 1.43 67.46
N THR A 121 -3.46 0.42 67.03
CA THR A 121 -3.92 -0.70 67.89
C THR A 121 -2.75 -1.52 68.46
N LYS A 122 -1.66 -1.70 67.71
CA LYS A 122 -0.41 -2.29 68.26
C LYS A 122 0.22 -1.40 69.35
N GLN A 123 0.21 -0.09 69.19
CA GLN A 123 0.73 0.85 70.19
C GLN A 123 -0.16 0.87 71.44
N GLU A 124 -1.49 0.84 71.28
CA GLU A 124 -2.46 0.72 72.36
C GLU A 124 -2.30 -0.61 73.12
N LEU A 125 -2.07 -1.73 72.41
CA LEU A 125 -1.81 -3.03 73.04
C LEU A 125 -0.48 -3.06 73.78
N LEU A 126 0.57 -2.37 73.28
CA LEU A 126 1.82 -2.17 74.02
C LEU A 126 1.63 -1.30 75.26
N GLN A 127 0.82 -0.24 75.19
CA GLN A 127 0.47 0.60 76.35
C GLN A 127 -0.26 -0.20 77.42
N VAL A 128 -1.31 -0.94 77.05
CA VAL A 128 -2.05 -1.83 77.96
C VAL A 128 -1.15 -2.95 78.51
N ARG A 129 -0.13 -3.39 77.75
CA ARG A 129 0.88 -4.32 78.27
C ARG A 129 1.78 -3.68 79.34
N MET A 130 2.21 -2.42 79.15
CA MET A 130 2.97 -1.71 80.18
C MET A 130 2.12 -1.53 81.45
N GLU A 131 0.89 -1.05 81.32
CA GLU A 131 -0.07 -0.91 82.45
C GLU A 131 -0.37 -2.24 83.16
N LYS A 132 -0.39 -3.34 82.39
CA LYS A 132 -0.46 -4.70 82.95
C LYS A 132 0.82 -5.11 83.69
N GLU A 133 2.00 -4.80 83.16
CA GLU A 133 3.28 -5.14 83.79
C GLU A 133 3.50 -4.30 85.07
N GLU A 134 3.11 -3.02 85.05
CA GLU A 134 3.03 -2.14 86.23
C GLU A 134 2.07 -2.70 87.29
N SER A 135 0.83 -3.09 86.92
CA SER A 135 -0.10 -3.70 87.89
C SER A 135 0.34 -5.11 88.37
N GLU A 136 1.10 -5.86 87.57
CA GLU A 136 1.76 -7.09 88.03
C GLU A 136 2.94 -6.83 88.97
N GLU A 137 3.60 -5.68 88.88
CA GLU A 137 4.61 -5.24 89.85
C GLU A 137 3.98 -4.69 91.14
N GLU A 138 2.87 -3.94 91.08
CA GLU A 138 2.06 -3.60 92.26
C GLU A 138 1.56 -4.87 92.98
N MET A 139 1.10 -5.88 92.24
CA MET A 139 0.68 -7.17 92.80
C MET A 139 1.86 -7.95 93.39
N LYS A 140 3.07 -7.89 92.80
CA LYS A 140 4.29 -8.47 93.41
C LYS A 140 4.67 -7.71 94.68
N GLU A 141 4.61 -6.38 94.71
CA GLU A 141 4.84 -5.59 95.92
C GLU A 141 3.84 -5.96 97.02
N LEU A 142 2.56 -6.16 96.69
CA LEU A 142 1.55 -6.64 97.64
C LEU A 142 1.86 -8.07 98.12
N GLN A 143 2.36 -8.94 97.24
CA GLN A 143 2.79 -10.31 97.58
C GLN A 143 4.08 -10.33 98.42
N GLU A 144 4.98 -9.37 98.26
CA GLU A 144 6.15 -9.15 99.11
C GLU A 144 5.78 -8.51 100.46
N LYS A 145 4.79 -7.61 100.50
CA LYS A 145 4.20 -7.09 101.75
C LYS A 145 3.51 -8.22 102.53
N VAL A 146 2.84 -9.16 101.84
CA VAL A 146 2.24 -10.36 102.46
C VAL A 146 3.29 -11.39 102.91
N SER A 147 4.40 -11.57 102.19
CA SER A 147 5.44 -12.55 102.56
C SER A 147 6.43 -12.01 103.61
N SER A 148 6.69 -10.71 103.64
CA SER A 148 7.42 -10.04 104.73
C SER A 148 6.62 -10.02 106.04
N MET A 149 5.30 -9.84 105.99
CA MET A 149 4.40 -10.05 107.15
C MET A 149 4.34 -11.52 107.62
N LYS A 150 4.88 -12.49 106.88
CA LYS A 150 4.92 -13.92 107.25
C LYS A 150 6.21 -14.36 107.97
N LYS A 151 7.10 -13.43 108.35
CA LYS A 151 8.33 -13.73 109.12
C LYS A 151 8.35 -13.07 110.50
N GLN A 152 7.50 -13.55 111.42
CA GLN A 152 7.69 -13.43 112.87
C GLN A 152 7.15 -14.72 113.57
N ILE A 153 7.73 -15.05 114.72
CA ILE A 153 7.86 -16.40 115.35
C ILE A 153 7.41 -16.26 116.83
N PRO A 154 6.65 -17.19 117.46
CA PRO A 154 7.09 -18.55 117.89
C PRO A 154 6.00 -19.65 117.72
N ASP A 155 6.16 -20.97 117.95
CA ASP A 155 6.96 -21.78 118.92
C ASP A 155 6.43 -21.62 120.39
N PRO A 156 6.54 -22.59 121.33
CA PRO A 156 7.10 -23.94 121.26
C PRO A 156 6.24 -25.09 121.86
N SER A 157 6.80 -26.32 121.79
CA SER A 157 6.65 -27.42 122.78
C SER A 157 5.31 -28.21 122.80
N GLN A 158 5.20 -29.43 123.37
CA GLN A 158 6.15 -30.20 124.21
C GLN A 158 5.86 -31.73 124.20
N ALA A 159 6.91 -32.56 124.37
CA ALA A 159 6.90 -33.89 125.03
C ALA A 159 6.05 -35.08 124.48
N GLN A 160 6.38 -36.37 124.66
CA GLN A 160 7.63 -37.08 125.05
C GLN A 160 7.51 -38.60 124.77
N ALA A 161 8.63 -39.33 124.86
CA ALA A 161 8.75 -40.77 125.19
C ALA A 161 8.31 -41.85 124.16
N LEU A 162 8.98 -43.00 124.00
CA LEU A 162 10.38 -43.43 124.32
C LEU A 162 10.66 -44.82 123.68
N ASN A 163 11.94 -45.22 123.61
CA ASN A 163 12.48 -46.57 123.30
C ASN A 163 12.39 -47.06 121.83
N GLN A 164 13.36 -47.80 121.26
CA GLN A 164 14.62 -48.37 121.80
C GLN A 164 15.73 -48.52 120.71
N LEU A 165 17.00 -48.70 121.15
CA LEU A 165 18.24 -48.91 120.36
C LEU A 165 18.55 -50.43 120.20
N PRO A 166 19.72 -50.94 119.71
CA PRO A 166 20.88 -50.39 118.95
C PRO A 166 21.07 -51.07 117.55
N ASP A 167 22.03 -50.77 116.64
CA ASP A 167 23.52 -50.65 116.68
C ASP A 167 24.24 -52.00 117.03
N PRO A 168 25.49 -52.35 116.60
CA PRO A 168 26.54 -51.60 115.87
C PRO A 168 27.05 -52.34 114.59
N THR A 169 28.15 -52.01 113.88
CA THR A 169 29.27 -51.06 114.15
C THR A 169 29.75 -50.37 112.86
N VAL A 170 30.14 -49.10 112.98
CA VAL A 170 30.78 -48.26 111.95
C VAL A 170 32.25 -48.02 112.32
N ILE A 171 33.08 -47.55 111.37
CA ILE A 171 34.21 -46.58 111.46
C ILE A 171 35.19 -46.88 110.31
N THR A 172 35.31 -46.09 109.24
CA THR A 172 35.77 -44.68 109.09
C THR A 172 37.25 -44.49 109.49
N GLU A 173 38.08 -43.67 108.85
CA GLU A 173 37.97 -42.86 107.61
C GLU A 173 39.39 -42.57 107.07
N LEU A 174 39.47 -42.12 105.81
CA LEU A 174 40.51 -41.24 105.22
C LEU A 174 42.02 -41.44 105.52
N GLU A 175 42.81 -41.51 104.42
CA GLU A 175 44.16 -40.87 104.28
C GLU A 175 45.36 -41.47 105.08
N HIS A 176 46.67 -41.38 104.72
CA HIS A 176 47.40 -41.08 103.46
C HIS A 176 48.95 -41.27 103.66
N LYS A 177 49.62 -42.13 102.83
CA LYS A 177 51.12 -42.30 102.60
C LYS A 177 52.09 -43.02 103.64
N LEU A 178 52.65 -44.19 103.23
CA LEU A 178 54.04 -44.82 103.31
C LEU A 178 55.08 -44.83 104.53
N GLU A 179 55.63 -46.04 104.91
CA GLU A 179 57.08 -46.54 105.16
C GLU A 179 57.94 -46.82 106.52
N GLU A 180 58.73 -47.98 106.63
CA GLU A 180 60.07 -48.43 107.35
C GLU A 180 60.35 -49.30 108.75
N THR A 181 61.32 -50.35 108.92
CA THR A 181 62.16 -50.96 110.17
C THR A 181 62.89 -52.48 110.28
N ARG A 182 63.67 -53.03 111.37
CA ARG A 182 64.64 -54.32 111.44
C ARG A 182 65.36 -54.98 112.82
N ARG A 183 65.93 -56.29 113.05
CA ARG A 183 66.81 -56.89 114.27
C ARG A 183 67.81 -58.26 114.41
N GLU A 184 68.12 -59.03 115.58
CA GLU A 184 69.38 -59.91 116.13
C GLU A 184 69.28 -61.47 116.78
N GLY A 185 70.09 -62.44 117.47
CA GLY A 185 71.42 -62.90 118.29
C GLY A 185 71.69 -64.54 118.62
N GLY A 186 72.52 -65.44 119.41
CA GLY A 186 73.63 -65.73 120.53
C GLY A 186 74.28 -67.28 120.87
N GLN A 187 75.14 -67.73 121.94
CA GLN A 187 75.94 -69.12 122.26
C GLN A 187 76.35 -69.68 123.81
N ILE A 188 77.16 -70.69 124.45
CA ILE A 188 78.51 -71.61 124.44
C ILE A 188 78.81 -73.07 125.29
N LYS A 189 79.89 -73.44 126.20
CA LYS A 189 80.63 -74.84 126.64
C LYS A 189 81.32 -75.17 128.15
N GLU A 190 82.12 -76.17 128.83
CA GLU A 190 82.95 -77.58 128.93
C GLU A 190 83.51 -78.12 130.44
N LYS A 191 84.36 -79.12 131.11
CA LYS A 191 85.41 -80.37 131.17
C LYS A 191 85.63 -81.20 132.64
N LEU A 192 86.51 -82.15 133.32
CA LEU A 192 87.86 -83.07 133.38
C LEU A 192 88.13 -84.33 134.54
N SER A 193 89.35 -84.95 135.01
CA SER A 193 89.70 -86.34 135.79
C SER A 193 91.00 -86.72 136.83
N SER A 194 91.39 -88.02 137.38
CA SER A 194 92.46 -88.49 138.54
C SER A 194 93.21 -90.01 138.76
N THR A 195 93.98 -90.47 139.91
CA THR A 195 95.08 -91.64 140.26
C THR A 195 95.19 -92.50 141.72
N GLU A 196 96.06 -93.42 142.43
CA GLU A 196 97.29 -94.50 142.51
C GLU A 196 97.62 -95.26 144.00
N GLU A 197 98.54 -96.20 144.64
CA GLU A 197 99.64 -97.39 144.59
C GLU A 197 100.35 -98.09 146.00
N GLU A 198 100.98 -99.39 146.22
CA GLU A 198 101.95 -100.05 147.37
C GLU A 198 102.39 -101.70 147.45
N LEU A 199 103.19 -102.60 148.25
CA LEU A 199 104.22 -102.93 149.45
C LEU A 199 105.02 -104.42 149.63
N GLU A 200 105.80 -104.94 150.74
CA GLU A 200 106.82 -106.19 150.91
C GLU A 200 107.27 -106.96 152.35
N SER A 201 107.96 -108.21 152.51
CA SER A 201 108.74 -108.87 153.76
C SER A 201 109.76 -110.16 153.76
N CYS A 202 109.54 -111.34 154.46
CA CYS A 202 110.57 -112.18 155.21
C CYS A 202 111.25 -113.45 154.56
N LYS A 203 112.43 -113.29 153.91
CA LYS A 203 112.96 -114.27 152.92
C LYS A 203 114.18 -115.14 153.34
N THR A 204 114.27 -115.68 154.56
CA THR A 204 115.60 -116.01 155.18
C THR A 204 116.16 -117.46 155.20
N ARG A 205 115.39 -118.56 155.36
CA ARG A 205 115.96 -119.90 155.72
C ARG A 205 116.67 -120.71 154.60
N LEU A 206 116.73 -120.16 153.39
CA LEU A 206 117.66 -120.39 152.27
C LEU A 206 118.60 -121.63 152.33
N SER A 207 119.63 -121.59 153.18
CA SER A 207 120.95 -122.21 152.98
C SER A 207 121.04 -123.63 152.38
N ARG A 208 120.55 -124.65 153.11
CA ARG A 208 121.18 -126.00 153.04
C ARG A 208 120.36 -127.10 152.36
N ALA A 209 119.04 -126.95 152.20
CA ALA A 209 118.23 -127.85 151.39
C ALA A 209 118.23 -127.46 149.88
N GLN A 210 118.64 -126.23 149.56
CA GLN A 210 118.67 -125.69 148.19
C GLN A 210 119.80 -126.22 147.28
N ALA A 211 120.46 -127.32 147.66
CA ALA A 211 121.48 -127.96 146.83
C ALA A 211 120.88 -129.13 146.04
N GLU A 212 120.44 -130.19 146.73
CA GLU A 212 119.99 -131.45 146.11
C GLU A 212 118.61 -131.37 145.46
N VAL A 213 117.79 -130.36 145.80
CA VAL A 213 116.50 -130.12 145.14
C VAL A 213 116.68 -129.58 143.72
N ARG A 214 117.74 -128.80 143.44
CA ARG A 214 117.87 -128.07 142.15
C ARG A 214 118.09 -128.99 140.95
N SER A 215 118.90 -130.04 141.08
CA SER A 215 119.16 -130.98 139.97
C SER A 215 117.93 -131.81 139.59
N LEU A 216 116.98 -132.00 140.51
CA LEU A 216 115.69 -132.65 140.20
C LEU A 216 114.67 -131.67 139.61
N GLN A 217 114.81 -130.36 139.83
CA GLN A 217 113.97 -129.34 139.17
C GLN A 217 114.32 -129.18 137.69
N GLU A 218 115.61 -129.22 137.33
CA GLU A 218 116.06 -129.13 135.94
C GLU A 218 115.48 -130.25 135.06
N ALA A 219 115.46 -131.50 135.58
CA ALA A 219 114.87 -132.65 134.89
C ALA A 219 113.33 -132.63 134.79
N GLN A 220 112.64 -131.82 135.58
CA GLN A 220 111.18 -131.66 135.47
C GLN A 220 110.79 -130.67 134.35
N GLN A 221 111.63 -129.65 134.11
CA GLN A 221 111.25 -128.51 133.27
C GLN A 221 111.20 -128.85 131.76
N GLU A 222 112.06 -129.75 131.27
CA GLU A 222 112.01 -130.18 129.85
C GLU A 222 110.68 -130.85 129.46
N GLN A 223 109.99 -131.49 130.42
CA GLN A 223 108.75 -132.24 130.16
C GLN A 223 107.50 -131.35 130.11
N GLU A 224 107.57 -130.10 130.59
CA GLU A 224 106.48 -129.12 130.46
C GLU A 224 106.47 -128.47 129.06
N GLU A 225 107.65 -128.26 128.44
CA GLU A 225 107.74 -127.72 127.08
C GLU A 225 107.14 -128.63 126.00
N ALA A 226 107.17 -129.95 126.21
CA ALA A 226 106.51 -130.92 125.33
C ALA A 226 104.97 -130.76 125.32
N ASN A 227 104.37 -130.29 126.42
CA ASN A 227 102.93 -130.23 126.62
C ASN A 227 102.25 -129.02 125.95
N THR A 228 103.00 -127.94 125.69
CA THR A 228 102.46 -126.71 125.08
C THR A 228 102.21 -126.88 123.57
N ARG A 229 103.19 -127.46 122.86
CA ARG A 229 103.24 -127.57 121.39
C ARG A 229 102.14 -128.45 120.76
N LEU A 230 101.42 -129.25 121.56
CA LEU A 230 100.29 -130.06 121.10
C LEU A 230 98.94 -129.32 121.19
N LYS A 231 98.76 -128.38 122.13
CA LYS A 231 97.49 -127.67 122.32
C LYS A 231 97.18 -126.67 121.20
N GLU A 232 98.20 -126.00 120.66
CA GLU A 232 98.05 -125.03 119.56
C GLU A 232 97.58 -125.61 118.22
N LYS A 233 97.66 -126.94 118.04
CA LYS A 233 97.24 -127.60 116.79
C LYS A 233 95.75 -127.90 116.73
N LEU A 234 95.06 -128.01 117.88
CA LEU A 234 93.63 -128.31 117.92
C LEU A 234 92.76 -127.08 117.62
N SER A 235 93.08 -125.93 118.23
CA SER A 235 92.30 -124.68 118.08
C SER A 235 92.26 -124.13 116.63
N ARG A 236 93.20 -124.56 115.77
CA ARG A 236 93.25 -124.20 114.34
C ARG A 236 92.31 -125.00 113.45
N ILE A 237 91.72 -126.11 113.94
CA ILE A 237 90.81 -126.95 113.16
C ILE A 237 89.35 -126.54 113.42
N GLU A 238 88.98 -126.27 114.67
CA GLU A 238 87.62 -125.81 115.04
C GLU A 238 87.27 -124.48 114.36
N THR A 239 88.23 -123.56 114.29
CA THR A 239 88.07 -122.22 113.68
C THR A 239 87.85 -122.24 112.17
N GLN A 240 88.20 -123.31 111.46
CA GLN A 240 88.02 -123.43 109.99
C GLN A 240 86.66 -123.99 109.57
N LEU A 241 85.92 -124.60 110.49
CA LEU A 241 84.62 -125.23 110.21
C LEU A 241 83.45 -124.28 110.43
N GLN A 242 83.61 -123.30 111.32
CA GLN A 242 82.58 -122.30 111.64
C GLN A 242 82.28 -121.35 110.46
N THR A 243 83.32 -120.87 109.74
CA THR A 243 83.22 -119.81 108.72
C THR A 243 82.50 -120.24 107.44
N LYS A 244 82.70 -121.49 107.00
CA LYS A 244 82.04 -122.01 105.79
C LYS A 244 80.52 -122.18 105.94
N SER A 245 80.02 -122.22 107.18
CA SER A 245 78.58 -122.27 107.46
C SER A 245 77.92 -120.90 107.26
N THR A 246 78.61 -119.81 107.63
CA THR A 246 78.08 -118.44 107.46
C THR A 246 78.08 -117.99 106.00
N GLU A 247 79.17 -118.26 105.26
CA GLU A 247 79.32 -117.88 103.84
C GLU A 247 78.20 -118.45 102.95
N SER A 248 77.71 -119.65 103.25
CA SER A 248 76.64 -120.29 102.48
C SER A 248 75.24 -119.68 102.69
N SER A 249 75.02 -118.99 103.83
CA SER A 249 73.72 -118.38 104.17
C SER A 249 73.53 -117.01 103.52
N GLU A 250 74.63 -116.25 103.40
CA GLU A 250 74.60 -114.90 102.82
C GLU A 250 74.34 -114.93 101.29
N ALA A 251 74.75 -116.00 100.61
CA ALA A 251 74.55 -116.16 99.16
C ALA A 251 73.08 -116.30 98.73
N GLU A 252 72.25 -117.02 99.50
CA GLU A 252 70.82 -117.21 99.16
C GLU A 252 70.01 -115.91 99.33
N LEU A 253 70.37 -115.09 100.33
CA LEU A 253 69.76 -113.77 100.56
C LEU A 253 70.03 -112.80 99.41
N ALA A 254 71.24 -112.82 98.84
CA ALA A 254 71.60 -111.94 97.72
C ALA A 254 70.70 -112.17 96.50
N LEU A 255 70.60 -113.42 96.03
CA LEU A 255 69.76 -113.82 94.88
C LEU A 255 68.28 -113.41 95.06
N HIS A 256 67.76 -113.49 96.28
CA HIS A 256 66.38 -113.08 96.58
C HIS A 256 66.13 -111.56 96.52
N THR A 257 67.16 -110.73 96.61
CA THR A 257 67.04 -109.27 96.40
C THR A 257 67.07 -108.91 94.92
N GLU A 258 67.96 -109.55 94.14
CA GLU A 258 68.14 -109.28 92.71
C GLU A 258 66.90 -109.65 91.87
N VAL A 259 66.28 -110.81 92.13
CA VAL A 259 65.00 -111.21 91.51
C VAL A 259 63.86 -110.24 91.84
N ARG A 260 63.95 -109.50 92.96
CA ARG A 260 62.97 -108.49 93.35
C ARG A 260 63.18 -107.16 92.62
N ALA A 261 64.43 -106.78 92.35
CA ALA A 261 64.77 -105.60 91.55
C ALA A 261 64.27 -105.74 90.10
N VAL A 262 64.60 -106.85 89.41
CA VAL A 262 64.22 -107.08 88.00
C VAL A 262 62.68 -107.06 87.80
N ARG A 263 61.90 -107.45 88.82
CA ARG A 263 60.42 -107.32 88.77
C ARG A 263 59.96 -105.86 88.87
N SER A 264 60.61 -105.05 89.69
CA SER A 264 60.33 -103.61 89.78
C SER A 264 60.60 -102.91 88.45
N ASP A 265 61.74 -103.20 87.81
CA ASP A 265 62.13 -102.60 86.53
C ASP A 265 61.15 -102.97 85.41
N LEU A 266 60.70 -104.23 85.37
CA LEU A 266 59.69 -104.71 84.43
C LEU A 266 58.34 -103.99 84.60
N ASP A 267 57.91 -103.73 85.84
CA ASP A 267 56.66 -103.01 86.11
C ASP A 267 56.79 -101.50 85.87
N GLU A 268 57.97 -100.90 86.04
CA GLU A 268 58.21 -99.53 85.59
C GLU A 268 58.25 -99.41 84.07
N ALA A 269 58.82 -100.38 83.36
CA ALA A 269 58.80 -100.43 81.89
C ALA A 269 57.36 -100.47 81.36
N LYS A 270 56.47 -101.29 81.95
CA LYS A 270 55.03 -101.28 81.63
C LYS A 270 54.40 -99.90 81.85
N ARG A 271 54.70 -99.22 82.97
CA ARG A 271 54.21 -97.85 83.26
C ARG A 271 54.75 -96.79 82.29
N LYS A 272 55.90 -97.02 81.63
CA LYS A 272 56.42 -96.16 80.55
C LYS A 272 55.68 -96.42 79.23
N VAL A 273 55.47 -97.69 78.86
CA VAL A 273 54.68 -98.07 77.68
C VAL A 273 53.24 -97.55 77.77
N SER A 274 52.58 -97.64 78.93
CA SER A 274 51.22 -97.11 79.11
C SER A 274 51.14 -95.58 78.95
N ARG A 275 52.14 -94.83 79.40
CA ARG A 275 52.23 -93.37 79.22
C ARG A 275 52.42 -92.98 77.77
N LEU A 276 53.43 -93.55 77.09
CA LEU A 276 53.65 -93.36 75.65
C LEU A 276 52.41 -93.75 74.81
N SER A 277 51.67 -94.78 75.24
CA SER A 277 50.40 -95.19 74.61
C SER A 277 49.23 -94.22 74.86
N GLN A 278 49.27 -93.44 75.93
CA GLN A 278 48.29 -92.38 76.21
C GLN A 278 48.64 -91.10 75.46
N GLU A 279 49.90 -90.66 75.53
CA GLU A 279 50.44 -89.51 74.78
C GLU A 279 50.17 -89.65 73.28
N ASN A 280 50.31 -90.86 72.71
CA ASN A 280 49.94 -91.14 71.33
C ASN A 280 48.43 -90.97 71.04
N ARG A 281 47.53 -91.31 71.96
CA ARG A 281 46.07 -91.09 71.76
C ARG A 281 45.73 -89.61 71.83
N GLU A 282 46.35 -88.89 72.75
CA GLU A 282 46.17 -87.44 72.92
C GLU A 282 46.68 -86.69 71.67
N LEU A 283 47.88 -87.01 71.17
CA LEU A 283 48.40 -86.47 69.91
C LEU A 283 47.53 -86.77 68.69
N ASN A 284 47.01 -88.00 68.56
CA ASN A 284 46.08 -88.33 67.48
C ASN A 284 44.73 -87.59 67.61
N SER A 285 44.26 -87.33 68.83
CA SER A 285 43.06 -86.52 69.08
C SER A 285 43.29 -85.04 68.69
N HIS A 286 44.47 -84.49 69.01
CA HIS A 286 44.85 -83.14 68.58
C HIS A 286 45.03 -83.02 67.07
N LEU A 287 45.64 -84.01 66.41
CA LEU A 287 45.73 -84.06 64.95
C LEU A 287 44.34 -84.06 64.31
N ALA A 288 43.45 -84.95 64.76
CA ALA A 288 42.08 -85.03 64.24
C ALA A 288 41.23 -83.79 64.57
N ALA A 289 41.56 -83.03 65.62
CA ALA A 289 40.93 -81.72 65.89
C ALA A 289 41.41 -80.67 64.86
N ALA A 290 42.73 -80.54 64.67
CA ALA A 290 43.33 -79.63 63.69
C ALA A 290 42.93 -79.95 62.24
N GLU A 291 42.69 -81.22 61.91
CA GLU A 291 42.16 -81.62 60.60
C GLU A 291 40.72 -81.14 60.37
N ARG A 292 39.85 -81.21 61.40
CA ARG A 292 38.49 -80.66 61.32
C ARG A 292 38.48 -79.13 61.25
N GLU A 293 39.35 -78.46 62.00
CA GLU A 293 39.53 -77.00 61.90
C GLU A 293 40.03 -76.58 60.51
N LYS A 294 40.94 -77.36 59.92
CA LYS A 294 41.41 -77.18 58.54
C LYS A 294 40.30 -77.44 57.51
N GLU A 295 39.32 -78.30 57.79
CA GLU A 295 38.15 -78.53 56.93
C GLU A 295 37.15 -77.37 57.03
N THR A 296 36.77 -76.93 58.23
CA THR A 296 35.86 -75.76 58.37
C THR A 296 36.48 -74.47 57.84
N LEU A 297 37.81 -74.30 57.94
CA LEU A 297 38.51 -73.18 57.29
C LEU A 297 38.48 -73.28 55.75
N LYS A 298 38.58 -74.46 55.14
CA LYS A 298 38.40 -74.63 53.69
C LYS A 298 36.97 -74.30 53.26
N GLU A 299 35.96 -74.76 54.00
CA GLU A 299 34.55 -74.48 53.71
C GLU A 299 34.29 -72.97 53.79
N SER A 300 34.81 -72.30 54.83
CA SER A 300 34.77 -70.85 54.98
C SER A 300 35.46 -70.11 53.82
N ILE A 301 36.65 -70.55 53.41
CA ILE A 301 37.36 -69.99 52.23
C ILE A 301 36.52 -70.17 50.96
N SER A 302 35.94 -71.37 50.72
CA SER A 302 35.09 -71.63 49.55
C SER A 302 33.86 -70.72 49.53
N GLN A 303 33.20 -70.53 50.69
CA GLN A 303 32.05 -69.62 50.82
C GLN A 303 32.45 -68.15 50.59
N LEU A 304 33.63 -67.72 51.05
CA LEU A 304 34.16 -66.38 50.80
C LEU A 304 34.54 -66.18 49.33
N GLU A 305 35.10 -67.20 48.66
CA GLU A 305 35.41 -67.16 47.22
C GLU A 305 34.13 -67.14 46.36
N GLU A 306 33.09 -67.90 46.73
CA GLU A 306 31.78 -67.84 46.09
C GLU A 306 31.10 -66.48 46.30
N ALA A 307 31.10 -65.96 47.53
CA ALA A 307 30.56 -64.63 47.84
C ALA A 307 31.30 -63.53 47.08
N LYS A 308 32.64 -63.60 47.00
CA LYS A 308 33.47 -62.71 46.19
C LYS A 308 33.08 -62.79 44.71
N GLN A 309 32.99 -63.99 44.13
CA GLN A 309 32.58 -64.15 42.72
C GLN A 309 31.16 -63.61 42.45
N GLN A 310 30.25 -63.72 43.41
CA GLN A 310 28.91 -63.13 43.30
C GLN A 310 28.96 -61.60 43.34
N GLN A 311 29.80 -61.00 44.19
CA GLN A 311 30.03 -59.56 44.24
C GLN A 311 30.72 -59.04 42.98
N GLU A 312 31.74 -59.73 42.45
CA GLU A 312 32.39 -59.39 41.17
C GLU A 312 31.37 -59.40 40.02
N LYS A 313 30.52 -60.45 39.94
CA LYS A 313 29.44 -60.53 38.94
C LYS A 313 28.35 -59.46 39.13
N ALA A 314 28.12 -58.99 40.36
CA ALA A 314 27.20 -57.88 40.63
C ALA A 314 27.80 -56.53 40.23
N LEU A 315 29.08 -56.29 40.54
CA LEU A 315 29.82 -55.09 40.13
C LEU A 315 29.94 -55.01 38.60
N GLU A 316 30.20 -56.13 37.91
CA GLU A 316 30.18 -56.17 36.44
C GLU A 316 28.85 -55.74 35.84
N ARG A 317 27.71 -56.17 36.43
CA ARG A 317 26.36 -55.76 35.97
C ARG A 317 26.15 -54.27 36.21
N LEU A 318 26.39 -53.82 37.44
CA LEU A 318 26.25 -52.42 37.82
C LEU A 318 27.13 -51.49 36.98
N ASN A 319 28.34 -51.93 36.62
CA ASN A 319 29.24 -51.18 35.73
C ASN A 319 28.72 -51.15 34.29
N LYS A 320 28.21 -52.26 33.75
CA LYS A 320 27.58 -52.30 32.40
C LYS A 320 26.31 -51.45 32.34
N GLU A 321 25.52 -51.43 33.41
CA GLU A 321 24.36 -50.55 33.57
C GLU A 321 24.78 -49.08 33.68
N HIS A 322 25.84 -48.77 34.45
CA HIS A 322 26.38 -47.42 34.54
C HIS A 322 26.96 -46.94 33.21
N GLU A 323 27.71 -47.78 32.49
CA GLU A 323 28.24 -47.49 31.16
C GLU A 323 27.11 -47.24 30.15
N SER A 324 26.06 -48.07 30.13
CA SER A 324 24.93 -47.89 29.21
C SER A 324 24.14 -46.60 29.51
N LEU A 325 23.90 -46.27 30.79
CA LEU A 325 23.31 -44.99 31.19
C LEU A 325 24.22 -43.79 30.90
N SER A 326 25.54 -43.96 31.00
CA SER A 326 26.54 -42.93 30.65
C SER A 326 26.61 -42.70 29.13
N VAL A 327 26.32 -43.72 28.33
CA VAL A 327 26.17 -43.60 26.87
C VAL A 327 24.83 -42.95 26.52
N SER A 328 23.69 -43.49 26.99
CA SER A 328 22.37 -42.94 26.65
C SER A 328 22.22 -41.49 27.10
N SER A 329 22.71 -41.13 28.29
CA SER A 329 22.71 -39.74 28.76
C SER A 329 23.59 -38.83 27.91
N ARG A 330 24.72 -39.31 27.37
CA ARG A 330 25.51 -38.54 26.38
C ARG A 330 24.77 -38.38 25.06
N GLU A 331 24.13 -39.43 24.57
CA GLU A 331 23.35 -39.42 23.32
C GLU A 331 22.15 -38.48 23.43
N GLU A 332 21.40 -38.51 24.54
CA GLU A 332 20.32 -37.59 24.87
C GLU A 332 20.82 -36.14 24.96
N LEU A 333 21.91 -35.88 25.69
CA LEU A 333 22.52 -34.55 25.79
C LEU A 333 23.06 -34.04 24.45
N GLN A 334 23.54 -34.93 23.57
CA GLN A 334 23.98 -34.58 22.22
C GLN A 334 22.80 -34.30 21.29
N ALA A 335 21.74 -35.11 21.33
CA ALA A 335 20.50 -34.87 20.60
C ALA A 335 19.84 -33.55 21.01
N LEU A 336 19.78 -33.26 22.31
CA LEU A 336 19.25 -31.99 22.82
C LEU A 336 20.11 -30.79 22.40
N ARG A 337 21.44 -30.93 22.36
CA ARG A 337 22.35 -29.90 21.81
C ARG A 337 22.08 -29.64 20.34
N VAL A 338 22.00 -30.68 19.51
CA VAL A 338 21.69 -30.55 18.08
C VAL A 338 20.33 -29.90 17.87
N GLN A 339 19.29 -30.32 18.60
CA GLN A 339 17.97 -29.66 18.55
C GLN A 339 18.06 -28.17 18.92
N MET A 340 18.78 -27.81 19.97
CA MET A 340 18.95 -26.40 20.37
C MET A 340 19.79 -25.59 19.37
N GLU A 341 20.74 -26.20 18.67
CA GLU A 341 21.50 -25.57 17.59
C GLU A 341 20.66 -25.40 16.32
N GLU A 342 19.86 -26.40 15.94
CA GLU A 342 18.87 -26.27 14.86
C GLU A 342 17.82 -25.19 15.16
N GLN A 343 17.29 -25.12 16.39
CA GLN A 343 16.33 -24.06 16.75
C GLN A 343 16.97 -22.66 16.69
N ARG A 344 18.25 -22.54 17.07
CA ARG A 344 19.03 -21.30 16.87
C ARG A 344 19.26 -21.00 15.40
N GLU A 345 19.45 -21.99 14.54
CA GLU A 345 19.52 -21.80 13.09
C GLU A 345 18.18 -21.39 12.46
N ARG A 346 17.06 -22.03 12.87
CA ARG A 346 15.70 -21.69 12.44
C ARG A 346 15.39 -20.23 12.77
N ALA A 347 15.54 -19.84 14.04
CA ALA A 347 15.36 -18.45 14.46
C ALA A 347 16.29 -17.46 13.73
N ARG A 348 17.54 -17.83 13.42
CA ARG A 348 18.44 -16.99 12.60
C ARG A 348 17.97 -16.84 11.15
N LYS A 349 17.44 -17.89 10.54
CA LYS A 349 16.91 -17.88 9.16
C LYS A 349 15.62 -17.05 9.12
N GLU A 350 14.70 -17.28 10.06
CA GLU A 350 13.48 -16.49 10.27
C GLU A 350 13.78 -14.99 10.45
N ILE A 351 14.77 -14.63 11.28
CA ILE A 351 15.19 -13.22 11.45
C ILE A 351 15.76 -12.64 10.15
N GLN A 352 16.60 -13.38 9.41
CA GLN A 352 17.11 -12.91 8.12
C GLN A 352 16.00 -12.78 7.06
N GLU A 353 15.03 -13.68 7.07
CA GLU A 353 13.89 -13.65 6.15
C GLU A 353 12.95 -12.49 6.50
N ALA A 354 12.65 -12.26 7.78
CA ALA A 354 11.93 -11.06 8.22
C ALA A 354 12.66 -9.76 7.84
N GLN A 355 13.99 -9.72 7.96
CA GLN A 355 14.81 -8.59 7.48
C GLN A 355 14.75 -8.41 5.96
N ARG A 356 14.77 -9.49 5.17
CA ARG A 356 14.60 -9.42 3.70
C ARG A 356 13.22 -8.89 3.31
N HIS A 357 12.16 -9.39 3.93
CA HIS A 357 10.79 -8.90 3.70
C HIS A 357 10.62 -7.44 4.14
N GLY A 358 11.18 -7.05 5.28
CA GLY A 358 11.16 -5.66 5.77
C GLY A 358 11.90 -4.70 4.82
N ASN A 359 13.09 -5.08 4.35
CA ASN A 359 13.86 -4.28 3.37
C ASN A 359 13.13 -4.19 2.01
N HIS A 360 12.46 -5.27 1.57
CA HIS A 360 11.67 -5.27 0.35
C HIS A 360 10.46 -4.34 0.46
N ALA A 361 9.68 -4.45 1.54
CA ALA A 361 8.52 -3.60 1.80
C ALA A 361 8.92 -2.12 1.97
N GLN A 362 10.06 -1.83 2.60
CA GLN A 362 10.62 -0.48 2.66
C GLN A 362 10.96 0.06 1.26
N SER A 363 11.61 -0.75 0.41
CA SER A 363 11.92 -0.36 -0.96
C SER A 363 10.68 -0.13 -1.84
N GLU A 364 9.61 -0.90 -1.63
CA GLU A 364 8.32 -0.68 -2.28
C GLU A 364 7.64 0.60 -1.78
N LEU A 365 7.65 0.85 -0.47
CA LEU A 365 7.13 2.06 0.16
C LEU A 365 7.86 3.31 -0.32
N ASP A 366 9.20 3.27 -0.46
CA ASP A 366 9.98 4.38 -1.01
C ASP A 366 9.71 4.59 -2.51
N GLN A 367 9.56 3.53 -3.30
CA GLN A 367 9.15 3.62 -4.70
C GLN A 367 7.73 4.23 -4.84
N ASN A 368 6.82 3.85 -3.95
CA ASN A 368 5.47 4.42 -3.90
C ASN A 368 5.49 5.89 -3.48
N HIS A 369 6.35 6.29 -2.52
CA HIS A 369 6.57 7.70 -2.18
C HIS A 369 7.22 8.53 -3.29
N MET A 370 7.98 7.92 -4.21
CA MET A 370 8.47 8.60 -5.42
C MET A 370 7.37 8.70 -6.49
N ASN A 371 6.53 7.68 -6.64
CA ASN A 371 5.42 7.69 -7.58
C ASN A 371 4.34 8.70 -7.17
N LEU A 372 4.00 8.76 -5.88
CA LEU A 372 3.04 9.72 -5.32
C LEU A 372 3.50 11.17 -5.58
N ARG A 373 4.76 11.51 -5.28
CA ARG A 373 5.30 12.85 -5.55
C ARG A 373 5.24 13.25 -7.03
N LYS A 374 5.53 12.34 -7.95
CA LYS A 374 5.35 12.59 -9.40
C LYS A 374 3.90 12.88 -9.77
N LEU A 375 2.94 12.19 -9.14
CA LEU A 375 1.51 12.45 -9.34
C LEU A 375 1.08 13.79 -8.72
N GLU A 376 1.62 14.18 -7.56
CA GLU A 376 1.40 15.50 -6.96
C GLU A 376 1.96 16.64 -7.83
N GLU A 377 3.14 16.46 -8.40
CA GLU A 377 3.76 17.38 -9.37
C GLU A 377 2.93 17.48 -10.66
N GLU A 378 2.49 16.36 -11.22
CA GLU A 378 1.68 16.30 -12.43
C GLU A 378 0.28 16.91 -12.24
N ILE A 379 -0.40 16.63 -11.12
CA ILE A 379 -1.64 17.31 -10.73
C ILE A 379 -1.41 18.82 -10.57
N SER A 380 -0.25 19.23 -10.05
CA SER A 380 0.12 20.65 -9.90
C SER A 380 0.48 21.32 -11.24
N ARG A 381 0.91 20.55 -12.24
CA ARG A 381 1.09 21.00 -13.64
C ARG A 381 -0.27 21.18 -14.31
N GLN A 382 -1.10 20.15 -14.31
CA GLN A 382 -2.45 20.16 -14.91
C GLN A 382 -3.35 21.26 -14.32
N LYS A 383 -3.25 21.54 -13.01
CA LYS A 383 -3.96 22.68 -12.38
C LYS A 383 -3.55 24.04 -12.96
N LYS A 384 -2.27 24.24 -13.31
CA LYS A 384 -1.80 25.50 -13.93
C LYS A 384 -2.27 25.63 -15.37
N GLU A 385 -2.22 24.53 -16.13
CA GLU A 385 -2.71 24.47 -17.51
C GLU A 385 -4.23 24.70 -17.59
N LEU A 386 -4.99 24.17 -16.62
CA LEU A 386 -6.43 24.46 -16.49
C LEU A 386 -6.71 25.94 -16.16
N MET A 387 -5.89 26.58 -15.32
CA MET A 387 -6.02 28.02 -15.04
C MET A 387 -5.76 28.87 -16.29
N VAL A 388 -4.66 28.61 -17.00
CA VAL A 388 -4.32 29.34 -18.25
C VAL A 388 -5.42 29.17 -19.31
N THR A 389 -5.93 27.95 -19.52
CA THR A 389 -7.02 27.73 -20.48
C THR A 389 -8.35 28.34 -20.06
N CYS A 390 -8.59 28.57 -18.76
CA CYS A 390 -9.72 29.39 -18.31
C CYS A 390 -9.50 30.88 -18.61
N GLU A 391 -8.30 31.40 -18.36
CA GLU A 391 -7.92 32.79 -18.68
C GLU A 391 -8.01 33.06 -20.20
N GLU A 392 -7.52 32.15 -21.04
CA GLU A 392 -7.64 32.22 -22.50
C GLU A 392 -9.11 32.21 -22.97
N ARG A 393 -9.94 31.30 -22.42
CA ARG A 393 -11.38 31.26 -22.69
C ARG A 393 -12.07 32.57 -22.34
N ASP A 394 -11.76 33.14 -21.18
CA ASP A 394 -12.42 34.34 -20.67
C ASP A 394 -11.97 35.60 -21.44
N ASN A 395 -10.71 35.64 -21.88
CA ASN A 395 -10.24 36.64 -22.85
C ASN A 395 -10.99 36.52 -24.20
N HIS A 396 -11.12 35.31 -24.77
CA HIS A 396 -11.86 35.11 -26.02
C HIS A 396 -13.36 35.43 -25.91
N GLN A 397 -13.97 35.22 -24.74
CA GLN A 397 -15.34 35.65 -24.48
C GLN A 397 -15.45 37.18 -24.40
N LEU A 398 -14.47 37.87 -23.81
CA LEU A 398 -14.39 39.33 -23.82
C LEU A 398 -14.22 39.90 -25.24
N ASP A 399 -13.30 39.34 -26.03
CA ASP A 399 -13.10 39.73 -27.45
C ASP A 399 -14.40 39.57 -28.27
N LYS A 400 -15.08 38.44 -28.09
CA LYS A 400 -16.38 38.16 -28.72
C LYS A 400 -17.45 39.17 -28.30
N GLU A 401 -17.52 39.55 -27.03
CA GLU A 401 -18.45 40.58 -26.55
C GLU A 401 -18.12 41.96 -27.12
N LEU A 402 -16.84 42.35 -27.18
CA LEU A 402 -16.38 43.59 -27.79
C LEU A 402 -16.72 43.65 -29.29
N LEU A 403 -16.47 42.57 -30.04
CA LEU A 403 -16.85 42.47 -31.46
C LEU A 403 -18.37 42.51 -31.65
N THR A 404 -19.14 41.82 -30.80
CA THR A 404 -20.62 41.85 -30.84
C THR A 404 -21.16 43.26 -30.53
N ASN A 405 -20.53 43.98 -29.60
CA ASN A 405 -20.86 45.38 -29.31
C ASN A 405 -20.53 46.30 -30.50
N ARG A 406 -19.40 46.09 -31.19
CA ARG A 406 -19.05 46.89 -32.38
C ARG A 406 -19.95 46.59 -33.58
N LEU A 407 -20.35 45.33 -33.79
CA LEU A 407 -21.34 44.96 -34.81
C LEU A 407 -22.68 45.67 -34.57
N ARG A 408 -23.24 45.58 -33.34
CA ARG A 408 -24.47 46.30 -32.98
C ARG A 408 -24.39 47.82 -33.17
N HIS A 409 -23.21 48.42 -33.00
CA HIS A 409 -23.00 49.84 -33.30
C HIS A 409 -23.03 50.14 -34.80
N LEU A 410 -22.39 49.30 -35.63
CA LEU A 410 -22.38 49.44 -37.09
C LEU A 410 -23.77 49.17 -37.69
N GLU A 411 -24.52 48.20 -37.16
CA GLU A 411 -25.92 47.94 -37.52
C GLU A 411 -26.80 49.18 -37.24
N GLY A 412 -26.61 49.83 -36.08
CA GLY A 412 -27.27 51.09 -35.74
C GLY A 412 -26.90 52.26 -36.67
N GLU A 413 -25.61 52.42 -37.02
CA GLU A 413 -25.15 53.40 -38.01
C GLU A 413 -25.78 53.17 -39.39
N ILE A 414 -25.85 51.91 -39.84
CA ILE A 414 -26.45 51.52 -41.12
C ILE A 414 -27.95 51.80 -41.14
N GLU A 415 -28.69 51.44 -40.08
CA GLU A 415 -30.13 51.70 -40.02
C GLU A 415 -30.45 53.20 -39.90
N ALA A 416 -29.63 53.98 -39.18
CA ALA A 416 -29.75 55.43 -39.16
C ALA A 416 -29.49 56.06 -40.55
N SER A 417 -28.45 55.59 -41.26
CA SER A 417 -28.14 56.01 -42.62
C SER A 417 -29.28 55.67 -43.61
N LYS A 418 -29.80 54.45 -43.52
CA LYS A 418 -30.97 53.95 -44.27
C LYS A 418 -32.23 54.79 -44.00
N ASN A 419 -32.46 55.21 -42.76
CA ASN A 419 -33.57 56.10 -42.44
C ASN A 419 -33.38 57.51 -43.03
N SER A 420 -32.17 58.10 -42.97
CA SER A 420 -31.87 59.38 -43.66
C SER A 420 -32.00 59.28 -45.19
N TYR A 421 -31.61 58.15 -45.78
CA TYR A 421 -31.81 57.89 -47.21
C TYR A 421 -33.30 57.76 -47.58
N ASN A 422 -34.08 57.06 -46.77
CA ASN A 422 -35.54 56.95 -46.94
C ASN A 422 -36.24 58.31 -46.83
N GLU A 423 -35.78 59.18 -45.93
CA GLU A 423 -36.26 60.56 -45.80
C GLU A 423 -35.93 61.40 -47.03
N LYS A 424 -34.67 61.45 -47.46
CA LYS A 424 -34.25 62.11 -48.72
C LYS A 424 -34.99 61.58 -49.95
N THR A 425 -35.31 60.29 -49.98
CA THR A 425 -36.10 59.67 -51.05
C THR A 425 -37.55 60.17 -51.06
N ARG A 426 -38.14 60.49 -49.90
CA ARG A 426 -39.46 61.13 -49.80
C ARG A 426 -39.37 62.60 -50.22
N GLU A 427 -38.36 63.33 -49.75
CA GLU A 427 -38.11 64.72 -50.16
C GLU A 427 -37.95 64.86 -51.67
N ASN A 428 -37.15 63.99 -52.30
CA ASN A 428 -36.93 64.04 -53.74
C ASN A 428 -38.22 63.82 -54.53
N ARG A 429 -39.08 62.86 -54.15
CA ARG A 429 -40.41 62.67 -54.77
C ARG A 429 -41.30 63.91 -54.62
N ILE A 430 -41.27 64.58 -53.45
CA ILE A 430 -42.01 65.83 -53.22
C ILE A 430 -41.47 66.97 -54.10
N LEU A 431 -40.16 67.00 -54.39
CA LEU A 431 -39.54 67.96 -55.31
C LEU A 431 -39.83 67.63 -56.78
N GLU A 432 -39.74 66.37 -57.18
CA GLU A 432 -40.15 65.88 -58.52
C GLU A 432 -41.61 66.24 -58.81
N ASP A 433 -42.52 66.05 -57.87
CA ASP A 433 -43.93 66.42 -58.05
C ASP A 433 -44.15 67.94 -58.05
N LYS A 434 -43.29 68.73 -57.38
CA LYS A 434 -43.31 70.20 -57.50
C LYS A 434 -42.80 70.65 -58.87
N LEU A 435 -41.76 70.01 -59.38
CA LEU A 435 -41.21 70.27 -60.71
C LEU A 435 -42.28 70.00 -61.79
N LYS A 436 -42.93 68.84 -61.77
CA LYS A 436 -44.02 68.49 -62.71
C LYS A 436 -45.17 69.51 -62.72
N ARG A 437 -45.53 70.09 -61.57
CA ARG A 437 -46.55 71.15 -61.50
C ARG A 437 -46.07 72.43 -62.18
N ALA A 438 -44.84 72.87 -61.87
CA ALA A 438 -44.24 74.06 -62.49
C ALA A 438 -43.97 73.87 -64.01
N GLU A 439 -43.72 72.64 -64.45
CA GLU A 439 -43.60 72.28 -65.87
C GLU A 439 -44.95 72.42 -66.59
N LEU A 440 -46.04 71.92 -66.00
CA LEU A 440 -47.41 72.11 -66.53
C LEU A 440 -47.84 73.58 -66.55
N GLU A 441 -47.60 74.32 -65.46
CA GLU A 441 -47.85 75.77 -65.38
C GLU A 441 -47.09 76.53 -66.49
N LEU A 442 -45.84 76.14 -66.78
CA LEU A 442 -45.03 76.70 -67.86
C LEU A 442 -45.53 76.31 -69.26
N GLU A 443 -46.11 75.12 -69.43
CA GLU A 443 -46.74 74.70 -70.70
C GLU A 443 -48.06 75.43 -70.96
N GLU A 444 -48.88 75.65 -69.92
CA GLU A 444 -50.10 76.45 -69.98
C GLU A 444 -49.79 77.92 -70.37
N GLU A 445 -48.78 78.54 -69.74
CA GLU A 445 -48.30 79.88 -70.11
C GLU A 445 -47.71 79.93 -71.53
N ARG A 446 -46.92 78.93 -71.96
CA ARG A 446 -46.42 78.83 -73.34
C ARG A 446 -47.55 78.78 -74.36
N SER A 447 -48.57 77.95 -74.13
CA SER A 447 -49.74 77.87 -75.02
C SER A 447 -50.54 79.18 -75.04
N SER A 448 -50.61 79.88 -73.91
CA SER A 448 -51.26 81.20 -73.79
C SER A 448 -50.49 82.26 -74.58
N VAL A 449 -49.16 82.27 -74.52
CA VAL A 449 -48.29 83.15 -75.33
C VAL A 449 -48.38 82.81 -76.82
N GLU A 450 -48.48 81.54 -77.20
CA GLU A 450 -48.69 81.11 -78.58
C GLU A 450 -50.04 81.65 -79.11
N ILE A 451 -51.14 81.44 -78.39
CA ILE A 451 -52.48 81.95 -78.74
C ILE A 451 -52.51 83.50 -78.85
N LEU A 452 -51.78 84.20 -77.98
CA LEU A 452 -51.64 85.67 -78.05
C LEU A 452 -50.80 86.12 -79.24
N THR A 453 -49.72 85.40 -79.56
CA THR A 453 -48.88 85.64 -80.75
C THR A 453 -49.70 85.43 -82.02
N ASP A 454 -50.50 84.37 -82.06
CA ASP A 454 -51.35 84.02 -83.19
C ASP A 454 -52.53 85.00 -83.38
N ARG A 455 -52.96 85.66 -82.30
CA ARG A 455 -53.88 86.82 -82.38
C ARG A 455 -53.17 88.07 -82.91
N MET A 456 -51.90 88.27 -82.53
CA MET A 456 -51.09 89.42 -82.94
C MET A 456 -50.69 89.35 -84.43
N THR A 457 -50.34 88.17 -84.95
CA THR A 457 -50.08 87.95 -86.38
C THR A 457 -51.32 88.25 -87.21
N ARG A 458 -52.46 87.62 -86.91
CA ARG A 458 -53.74 87.87 -87.61
C ARG A 458 -54.15 89.36 -87.59
N SER A 459 -53.94 90.06 -86.47
CA SER A 459 -54.19 91.50 -86.36
C SER A 459 -53.22 92.33 -87.22
N ARG A 460 -51.95 91.95 -87.28
CA ARG A 460 -50.95 92.56 -88.18
C ARG A 460 -51.32 92.33 -89.64
N ASP A 461 -51.70 91.12 -90.02
CA ASP A 461 -52.06 90.76 -91.40
C ASP A 461 -53.29 91.55 -91.86
N GLN A 462 -54.28 91.76 -90.97
CA GLN A 462 -55.41 92.67 -91.21
C GLN A 462 -54.96 94.13 -91.41
N ILE A 463 -53.99 94.62 -90.63
CA ILE A 463 -53.44 95.97 -90.79
C ILE A 463 -52.68 96.10 -92.13
N ASP A 464 -51.88 95.10 -92.52
CA ASP A 464 -51.11 95.10 -93.77
C ASP A 464 -52.02 94.89 -95.01
N GLN A 465 -53.14 94.17 -94.87
CA GLN A 465 -54.24 94.16 -95.85
C GLN A 465 -54.87 95.56 -96.00
N LEU A 466 -55.34 96.18 -94.92
CA LEU A 466 -55.96 97.52 -94.95
C LEU A 466 -55.02 98.61 -95.49
N ARG A 467 -53.70 98.48 -95.23
CA ARG A 467 -52.66 99.32 -95.83
C ARG A 467 -52.56 99.12 -97.34
N SER A 468 -52.66 97.88 -97.81
CA SER A 468 -52.62 97.52 -99.23
C SER A 468 -53.85 98.05 -99.97
N GLU A 469 -55.04 97.88 -99.39
CA GLU A 469 -56.31 98.45 -99.89
C GLU A 469 -56.24 99.98 -99.95
N LEU A 470 -55.72 100.65 -98.89
CA LEU A 470 -55.51 102.10 -98.89
C LEU A 470 -54.51 102.57 -99.95
N MET A 471 -53.46 101.78 -100.25
CA MET A 471 -52.51 102.09 -101.32
C MET A 471 -53.11 101.85 -102.71
N GLN A 472 -53.97 100.84 -102.87
CA GLN A 472 -54.74 100.61 -104.08
C GLN A 472 -55.75 101.75 -104.33
N GLU A 473 -56.47 102.21 -103.30
CA GLU A 473 -57.35 103.39 -103.39
C GLU A 473 -56.56 104.67 -103.71
N ARG A 474 -55.34 104.82 -103.20
CA ARG A 474 -54.44 105.92 -103.59
C ARG A 474 -54.00 105.82 -105.04
N SER A 475 -53.72 104.62 -105.57
CA SER A 475 -53.45 104.42 -107.00
C SER A 475 -54.69 104.73 -107.83
N SER A 476 -55.83 104.12 -107.50
CA SER A 476 -57.13 104.39 -108.13
C SER A 476 -57.44 105.88 -108.19
N LYS A 477 -57.22 106.62 -107.09
CA LYS A 477 -57.33 108.08 -107.06
C LYS A 477 -56.27 108.79 -107.92
N GLN A 478 -55.01 108.32 -107.93
CA GLN A 478 -53.94 108.88 -108.76
C GLN A 478 -54.22 108.66 -110.25
N ASP A 479 -54.76 107.51 -110.63
CA ASP A 479 -55.16 107.09 -111.97
C ASP A 479 -56.41 107.86 -112.40
N LEU A 480 -57.42 108.00 -111.53
CA LEU A 480 -58.58 108.88 -111.74
C LEU A 480 -58.18 110.37 -111.82
N GLU A 481 -57.12 110.80 -111.13
CA GLU A 481 -56.54 112.14 -111.32
C GLU A 481 -55.77 112.25 -112.63
N LEU A 482 -55.06 111.21 -113.07
CA LEU A 482 -54.39 111.17 -114.37
C LEU A 482 -55.40 111.14 -115.53
N ASP A 483 -56.51 110.41 -115.37
CA ASP A 483 -57.65 110.34 -116.29
C ASP A 483 -58.50 111.60 -116.25
N LYS A 484 -58.73 112.20 -115.08
CA LYS A 484 -59.30 113.55 -114.99
C LYS A 484 -58.40 114.54 -115.72
N ASN A 485 -57.08 114.50 -115.50
CA ASN A 485 -56.13 115.34 -116.23
C ASN A 485 -56.07 114.95 -117.73
N ALA A 486 -56.33 113.70 -118.11
CA ALA A 486 -56.39 113.26 -119.50
C ALA A 486 -57.68 113.71 -120.18
N MET A 487 -58.81 113.75 -119.46
CA MET A 487 -60.09 114.30 -119.87
C MET A 487 -60.08 115.83 -119.85
N GLU A 488 -59.37 116.48 -118.94
CA GLU A 488 -59.12 117.94 -118.97
C GLU A 488 -58.13 118.30 -120.08
N ARG A 489 -57.13 117.45 -120.37
CA ARG A 489 -56.30 117.56 -121.58
C ARG A 489 -57.14 117.31 -122.83
N GLN A 490 -57.97 116.28 -122.89
CA GLN A 490 -58.87 115.98 -124.01
C GLN A 490 -60.01 116.98 -124.14
N LEU A 491 -60.41 117.71 -123.10
CA LEU A 491 -61.30 118.86 -123.19
C LEU A 491 -60.52 120.12 -123.58
N LYS A 492 -59.25 120.24 -123.18
CA LYS A 492 -58.31 121.23 -123.74
C LYS A 492 -57.83 120.85 -125.13
N GLU A 493 -58.10 119.66 -125.65
CA GLU A 493 -57.69 119.16 -126.97
C GLU A 493 -58.90 119.08 -127.90
N LEU A 494 -60.09 118.69 -127.44
CA LEU A 494 -61.38 119.05 -128.04
C LEU A 494 -61.69 120.56 -127.87
N ARG A 495 -60.72 121.34 -127.37
CA ARG A 495 -60.61 122.81 -127.53
C ARG A 495 -59.33 123.23 -128.27
N SER A 496 -58.20 122.52 -128.13
CA SER A 496 -57.02 122.66 -128.99
C SER A 496 -57.42 122.16 -130.37
N ARG A 497 -57.44 120.87 -130.76
CA ARG A 497 -58.13 120.21 -131.92
C ARG A 497 -59.57 120.64 -132.31
N LEU A 498 -60.12 121.68 -131.71
CA LEU A 498 -61.15 122.50 -132.35
C LEU A 498 -60.53 123.64 -133.21
N ALA A 499 -59.39 124.18 -132.79
CA ALA A 499 -58.34 124.94 -133.49
C ALA A 499 -57.09 124.12 -133.97
N ASP A 500 -56.72 122.97 -133.38
CA ASP A 500 -55.40 122.30 -133.47
C ASP A 500 -55.47 120.76 -133.77
N MET A 501 -55.86 120.22 -134.92
CA MET A 501 -55.84 120.78 -136.28
C MET A 501 -54.50 121.46 -136.66
N GLU A 502 -53.51 121.41 -135.75
CA GLU A 502 -52.18 122.05 -135.79
C GLU A 502 -51.05 121.20 -135.12
N GLY A 503 -51.32 120.18 -134.26
CA GLY A 503 -50.52 118.93 -134.28
C GLY A 503 -49.91 118.25 -133.01
N GLN A 504 -50.10 116.91 -132.96
CA GLN A 504 -49.16 115.78 -132.70
C GLN A 504 -47.94 115.77 -131.70
N SER A 505 -47.96 114.75 -130.81
CA SER A 505 -46.99 113.59 -130.72
C SER A 505 -45.64 113.57 -129.94
N ARG A 506 -45.67 112.98 -128.71
CA ARG A 506 -44.84 111.84 -128.16
C ARG A 506 -43.28 111.98 -127.92
N PRO A 507 -42.56 111.02 -127.24
CA PRO A 507 -41.57 111.38 -126.17
C PRO A 507 -40.25 110.54 -126.04
N SER A 508 -39.54 110.73 -124.90
CA SER A 508 -38.71 109.75 -124.13
C SER A 508 -37.19 109.61 -124.39
N ALA A 509 -36.41 109.49 -123.30
CA ALA A 509 -35.10 108.82 -123.19
C ALA A 509 -34.75 108.55 -121.70
N GLY A 510 -34.22 107.37 -121.35
CA GLY A 510 -33.87 107.07 -119.94
C GLY A 510 -33.36 105.66 -119.57
N VAL A 511 -32.83 104.88 -120.52
CA VAL A 511 -32.59 103.42 -120.32
C VAL A 511 -31.28 103.10 -119.58
N SER A 512 -30.15 103.69 -119.99
CA SER A 512 -28.81 103.19 -119.61
C SER A 512 -28.34 103.40 -118.18
N GLN A 513 -29.17 103.99 -117.30
CA GLN A 513 -28.90 103.98 -115.86
C GLN A 513 -29.34 102.68 -115.16
N LEU A 514 -30.26 101.91 -115.76
CA LEU A 514 -30.69 100.62 -115.22
C LEU A 514 -29.72 99.49 -115.61
N GLU A 515 -29.20 99.53 -116.83
CA GLU A 515 -28.30 98.51 -117.41
C GLU A 515 -27.05 98.30 -116.53
N ASN A 516 -26.33 99.37 -116.19
CA ASN A 516 -25.13 99.29 -115.33
C ASN A 516 -25.42 98.73 -113.93
N LYS A 517 -26.62 98.95 -113.38
CA LYS A 517 -26.97 98.54 -112.02
C LYS A 517 -27.39 97.07 -111.91
N ILE A 518 -27.67 96.42 -113.03
CA ILE A 518 -27.90 94.97 -113.10
C ILE A 518 -26.55 94.24 -113.00
N GLN A 519 -25.52 94.68 -113.74
CA GLN A 519 -24.20 94.03 -113.78
C GLN A 519 -23.55 93.89 -112.39
N ASP A 520 -23.52 94.97 -111.60
CA ASP A 520 -22.96 94.97 -110.23
C ASP A 520 -23.64 93.98 -109.27
N LEU A 521 -24.92 93.64 -109.52
CA LEU A 521 -25.67 92.69 -108.71
C LEU A 521 -25.40 91.24 -109.12
N GLU A 522 -25.21 90.97 -110.42
CA GLU A 522 -24.89 89.63 -110.90
C GLU A 522 -23.53 89.13 -110.39
N ASP A 523 -22.51 89.99 -110.36
CA ASP A 523 -21.16 89.56 -109.96
C ASP A 523 -21.03 89.30 -108.44
N ARG A 524 -21.88 89.93 -107.62
CA ARG A 524 -22.03 89.59 -106.18
C ARG A 524 -22.74 88.27 -105.96
N LEU A 525 -23.81 87.99 -106.71
CA LEU A 525 -24.50 86.70 -106.68
C LEU A 525 -23.53 85.56 -107.03
N ARG A 526 -22.71 85.74 -108.07
CA ARG A 526 -21.66 84.79 -108.49
C ARG A 526 -20.59 84.55 -107.41
N THR A 527 -20.36 85.46 -106.46
CA THR A 527 -19.46 85.19 -105.32
C THR A 527 -20.14 84.38 -104.23
N GLU A 528 -21.35 84.74 -103.81
CA GLU A 528 -22.10 84.01 -102.77
C GLU A 528 -22.40 82.56 -103.17
N GLU A 529 -22.70 82.31 -104.45
CA GLU A 529 -22.88 80.95 -104.97
C GLU A 529 -21.65 80.05 -104.81
N ARG A 530 -20.44 80.60 -104.93
CA ARG A 530 -19.18 79.84 -104.76
C ARG A 530 -18.94 79.50 -103.28
N GLU A 531 -19.16 80.46 -102.39
CA GLU A 531 -19.00 80.27 -100.95
C GLU A 531 -20.04 79.29 -100.39
N LYS A 532 -21.31 79.42 -100.79
CA LYS A 532 -22.39 78.47 -100.49
C LYS A 532 -22.03 77.03 -100.87
N ASN A 533 -21.47 76.83 -102.06
CA ASN A 533 -21.05 75.50 -102.51
C ASN A 533 -19.86 74.94 -101.70
N SER A 534 -18.95 75.80 -101.22
CA SER A 534 -17.87 75.41 -100.31
C SER A 534 -18.40 74.96 -98.94
N VAL A 535 -19.35 75.72 -98.36
CA VAL A 535 -19.99 75.38 -97.08
C VAL A 535 -20.81 74.09 -97.18
N LEU A 536 -21.58 73.89 -98.26
CA LEU A 536 -22.31 72.64 -98.49
C LEU A 536 -21.38 71.43 -98.64
N ALA A 537 -20.18 71.60 -99.20
CA ALA A 537 -19.19 70.53 -99.30
C ALA A 537 -18.56 70.17 -97.95
N SER A 538 -18.32 71.16 -97.06
CA SER A 538 -17.80 70.90 -95.70
C SER A 538 -18.86 70.32 -94.78
N GLN A 539 -20.11 70.83 -94.83
CA GLN A 539 -21.27 70.27 -94.15
C GLN A 539 -21.44 68.77 -94.46
N ARG A 540 -21.50 68.41 -95.75
CA ARG A 540 -21.59 67.01 -96.22
C ARG A 540 -20.40 66.13 -95.81
N ARG A 541 -19.30 66.70 -95.32
CA ARG A 541 -18.15 65.95 -94.76
C ARG A 541 -18.28 65.75 -93.26
N LEU A 542 -18.87 66.71 -92.55
CA LEU A 542 -19.20 66.60 -91.13
C LEU A 542 -20.37 65.64 -90.90
N GLU A 543 -21.43 65.71 -91.71
CA GLU A 543 -22.59 64.81 -91.66
C GLU A 543 -22.19 63.33 -91.79
N ARG A 544 -21.26 63.01 -92.70
CA ARG A 544 -20.69 61.67 -92.82
C ARG A 544 -19.95 61.26 -91.55
N LYS A 545 -18.99 62.06 -91.08
CA LYS A 545 -18.25 61.77 -89.83
C LYS A 545 -19.17 61.58 -88.63
N LEU A 546 -20.24 62.35 -88.53
CA LEU A 546 -21.22 62.25 -87.45
C LEU A 546 -21.98 60.91 -87.54
N LYS A 547 -22.40 60.51 -88.75
CA LYS A 547 -23.00 59.19 -88.98
C LYS A 547 -22.02 58.04 -88.69
N ASP A 548 -20.78 58.14 -89.15
CA ASP A 548 -19.72 57.14 -88.93
C ASP A 548 -19.48 56.94 -87.41
N LEU A 549 -19.39 58.04 -86.65
CA LEU A 549 -19.26 58.00 -85.18
C LEU A 549 -20.52 57.49 -84.48
N ASN A 550 -21.72 57.81 -84.99
CA ASN A 550 -22.97 57.33 -84.41
C ASN A 550 -23.12 55.81 -84.58
N MET A 551 -22.76 55.26 -85.75
CA MET A 551 -22.73 53.82 -85.98
C MET A 551 -21.73 53.13 -85.04
N ALA A 552 -20.51 53.67 -84.86
CA ALA A 552 -19.55 53.12 -83.91
C ALA A 552 -20.07 53.12 -82.46
N MET A 553 -20.76 54.17 -82.02
CA MET A 553 -21.41 54.21 -80.69
C MET A 553 -22.60 53.25 -80.57
N GLU A 554 -23.27 52.91 -81.67
CA GLU A 554 -24.34 51.91 -81.70
C GLU A 554 -23.76 50.49 -81.62
N GLU A 555 -22.67 50.20 -82.34
CA GLU A 555 -21.90 48.95 -82.26
C GLU A 555 -21.29 48.71 -80.85
N GLU A 556 -20.73 49.74 -80.20
CA GLU A 556 -20.27 49.66 -78.81
C GLU A 556 -21.41 49.39 -77.83
N ARG A 557 -22.60 49.95 -78.06
CA ARG A 557 -23.79 49.70 -77.22
C ARG A 557 -24.34 48.28 -77.41
N GLU A 558 -24.38 47.79 -78.65
CA GLU A 558 -24.86 46.45 -78.96
C GLU A 558 -23.93 45.38 -78.35
N THR A 559 -22.61 45.51 -78.52
CA THR A 559 -21.63 44.60 -77.90
C THR A 559 -21.64 44.64 -76.37
N LEU A 560 -21.83 45.80 -75.74
CA LEU A 560 -22.03 45.89 -74.28
C LEU A 560 -23.36 45.25 -73.83
N ASN A 561 -24.42 45.37 -74.64
CA ASN A 561 -25.70 44.70 -74.37
C ASN A 561 -25.55 43.17 -74.46
N GLU A 562 -24.87 42.65 -75.49
CA GLU A 562 -24.57 41.22 -75.61
C GLU A 562 -23.76 40.69 -74.41
N GLN A 563 -22.72 41.42 -73.98
CA GLN A 563 -21.93 41.05 -72.79
C GLN A 563 -22.80 41.02 -71.52
N ARG A 564 -23.67 42.02 -71.32
CA ARG A 564 -24.64 42.02 -70.22
C ARG A 564 -25.53 40.78 -70.27
N ASP A 565 -26.05 40.42 -71.43
CA ASP A 565 -27.02 39.34 -71.57
C ASP A 565 -26.36 37.94 -71.46
N GLN A 566 -25.11 37.79 -71.91
CA GLN A 566 -24.28 36.61 -71.62
C GLN A 566 -24.02 36.46 -70.11
N LEU A 567 -23.69 37.55 -69.41
CA LEU A 567 -23.53 37.54 -67.95
C LEU A 567 -24.85 37.25 -67.23
N ALA A 568 -25.97 37.80 -67.69
CA ALA A 568 -27.30 37.53 -67.13
C ALA A 568 -27.73 36.06 -67.33
N LEU A 569 -27.40 35.45 -68.47
CA LEU A 569 -27.59 34.01 -68.69
C LEU A 569 -26.69 33.18 -67.77
N ARG A 570 -25.42 33.56 -67.59
CA ARG A 570 -24.50 32.88 -66.67
C ARG A 570 -24.98 32.96 -65.21
N VAL A 571 -25.50 34.11 -64.78
CA VAL A 571 -26.12 34.29 -63.45
C VAL A 571 -27.39 33.43 -63.32
N LYS A 572 -28.24 33.35 -64.34
CA LYS A 572 -29.42 32.46 -64.32
C LYS A 572 -29.05 30.98 -64.25
N ALA A 573 -27.97 30.56 -64.90
CA ALA A 573 -27.46 29.19 -64.82
C ALA A 573 -26.87 28.88 -63.43
N LEU A 574 -26.05 29.78 -62.89
CA LEU A 574 -25.48 29.63 -61.54
C LEU A 574 -26.55 29.63 -60.44
N LYS A 575 -27.63 30.42 -60.59
CA LYS A 575 -28.77 30.36 -59.68
C LYS A 575 -29.43 28.98 -59.68
N ARG A 576 -29.79 28.44 -60.85
CA ARG A 576 -30.34 27.08 -60.96
C ARG A 576 -29.43 26.02 -60.33
N GLN A 577 -28.12 26.13 -60.49
CA GLN A 577 -27.17 25.21 -59.87
C GLN A 577 -27.13 25.32 -58.33
N VAL A 578 -27.41 26.50 -57.77
CA VAL A 578 -27.62 26.69 -56.32
C VAL A 578 -28.98 26.13 -55.90
N ASP A 579 -30.06 26.49 -56.61
CA ASP A 579 -31.43 26.01 -56.35
C ASP A 579 -31.47 24.46 -56.35
N GLU A 580 -30.82 23.82 -57.34
CA GLU A 580 -30.65 22.37 -57.44
C GLU A 580 -29.89 21.80 -56.22
N GLY A 581 -28.75 22.39 -55.85
CA GLY A 581 -27.96 21.98 -54.68
C GLY A 581 -28.69 22.17 -53.35
N GLU A 582 -29.50 23.21 -53.20
CA GLU A 582 -30.36 23.41 -52.02
C GLU A 582 -31.40 22.30 -51.92
N THR A 583 -32.05 21.90 -53.02
CA THR A 583 -32.99 20.75 -52.99
C THR A 583 -32.31 19.40 -52.73
N GLU A 584 -31.06 19.21 -53.15
CA GLU A 584 -30.28 18.02 -52.77
C GLU A 584 -29.93 18.03 -51.28
N LEU A 585 -29.56 19.18 -50.71
CA LEU A 585 -29.30 19.33 -49.28
C LEU A 585 -30.57 19.08 -48.46
N GLU A 586 -31.72 19.65 -48.81
CA GLU A 586 -33.00 19.36 -48.16
C GLU A 586 -33.34 17.86 -48.18
N ARG A 587 -33.06 17.18 -49.30
CA ARG A 587 -33.29 15.75 -49.47
C ARG A 587 -32.36 14.90 -48.60
N ILE A 588 -31.08 15.27 -48.51
CA ILE A 588 -30.09 14.63 -47.64
C ILE A 588 -30.44 14.87 -46.16
N GLU A 589 -30.88 16.08 -45.80
CA GLU A 589 -31.36 16.37 -44.45
C GLU A 589 -32.62 15.60 -44.10
N ALA A 590 -33.59 15.47 -45.02
CA ALA A 590 -34.80 14.67 -44.78
C ALA A 590 -34.45 13.20 -44.54
N LEU A 591 -33.47 12.65 -45.27
CA LEU A 591 -32.93 11.30 -45.05
C LEU A 591 -32.17 11.19 -43.72
N ARG A 592 -31.33 12.18 -43.36
CA ARG A 592 -30.65 12.23 -42.05
C ARG A 592 -31.64 12.28 -40.90
N ARG A 593 -32.64 13.16 -40.97
CA ARG A 593 -33.72 13.28 -39.97
C ARG A 593 -34.56 12.01 -39.89
N LYS A 594 -34.71 11.25 -40.98
CA LYS A 594 -35.32 9.91 -40.94
C LYS A 594 -34.41 8.90 -40.24
N ALA A 595 -33.16 8.74 -40.68
CA ALA A 595 -32.20 7.79 -40.10
C ALA A 595 -31.94 8.04 -38.60
N GLN A 596 -32.00 9.31 -38.16
CA GLN A 596 -31.96 9.67 -36.75
C GLN A 596 -33.17 9.13 -35.97
N ARG A 597 -34.41 9.33 -36.47
CA ARG A 597 -35.60 8.75 -35.83
C ARG A 597 -35.61 7.23 -35.87
N ASP A 598 -35.21 6.63 -37.00
CA ASP A 598 -35.06 5.18 -37.13
C ASP A 598 -34.06 4.64 -36.08
N MET A 599 -32.99 5.38 -35.75
CA MET A 599 -32.04 5.06 -34.68
C MET A 599 -32.63 5.27 -33.28
N GLU A 600 -33.34 6.37 -33.05
CA GLU A 600 -34.04 6.67 -31.78
C GLU A 600 -35.06 5.56 -31.46
N GLU A 601 -35.86 5.12 -32.44
CA GLU A 601 -36.76 3.95 -32.35
C GLU A 601 -36.01 2.64 -32.03
N GLN A 602 -34.81 2.42 -32.59
CA GLN A 602 -33.99 1.25 -32.22
C GLN A 602 -33.39 1.36 -30.80
N MET A 603 -33.11 2.56 -30.30
CA MET A 603 -32.69 2.76 -28.91
C MET A 603 -33.84 2.50 -27.94
N GLU A 604 -35.03 3.04 -28.19
CA GLU A 604 -36.23 2.74 -27.39
C GLU A 604 -36.56 1.24 -27.38
N LEU A 605 -36.48 0.58 -28.54
CA LEU A 605 -36.67 -0.88 -28.64
C LEU A 605 -35.60 -1.66 -27.86
N LYS A 606 -34.33 -1.25 -27.94
CA LYS A 606 -33.23 -1.83 -27.16
C LYS A 606 -33.46 -1.65 -25.66
N GLU A 607 -33.87 -0.47 -25.21
CA GLU A 607 -34.15 -0.19 -23.79
C GLU A 607 -35.36 -0.98 -23.28
N ALA A 608 -36.43 -1.08 -24.07
CA ALA A 608 -37.58 -1.93 -23.75
C ALA A 608 -37.20 -3.42 -23.63
N LEU A 609 -36.31 -3.92 -24.51
CA LEU A 609 -35.76 -5.27 -24.42
C LEU A 609 -34.82 -5.42 -23.21
N GLN A 610 -33.98 -4.43 -22.91
CA GLN A 610 -33.10 -4.40 -21.73
C GLN A 610 -33.92 -4.46 -20.43
N ALA A 611 -34.98 -3.65 -20.34
CA ALA A 611 -35.92 -3.64 -19.21
C ALA A 611 -36.68 -4.98 -19.09
N ARG A 612 -37.00 -5.63 -20.20
CA ARG A 612 -37.60 -6.97 -20.20
C ARG A 612 -36.61 -8.06 -19.77
N VAL A 613 -35.33 -7.94 -20.11
CA VAL A 613 -34.27 -8.83 -19.62
C VAL A 613 -34.05 -8.66 -18.12
N THR A 614 -33.96 -7.42 -17.61
CA THR A 614 -33.83 -7.19 -16.16
C THR A 614 -35.08 -7.62 -15.39
N ALA A 615 -36.28 -7.44 -15.94
CA ALA A 615 -37.51 -7.99 -15.38
C ALA A 615 -37.43 -9.54 -15.28
N LEU A 616 -37.06 -10.23 -16.36
CA LEU A 616 -36.89 -11.68 -16.38
C LEU A 616 -35.79 -12.16 -15.42
N GLU A 617 -34.69 -11.41 -15.26
CA GLU A 617 -33.69 -11.68 -14.23
C GLU A 617 -34.25 -11.54 -12.82
N THR A 618 -35.06 -10.52 -12.53
CA THR A 618 -35.68 -10.37 -11.20
C THR A 618 -36.71 -11.47 -10.93
N GLU A 619 -37.46 -11.91 -11.95
CA GLU A 619 -38.31 -13.10 -11.86
C GLU A 619 -37.50 -14.37 -11.61
N LEU A 620 -36.37 -14.56 -12.29
CA LEU A 620 -35.50 -15.72 -12.08
C LEU A 620 -34.91 -15.70 -10.66
N LYS A 621 -34.42 -14.54 -10.20
CA LYS A 621 -33.92 -14.34 -8.83
C LYS A 621 -35.02 -14.60 -7.78
N ARG A 622 -36.26 -14.17 -8.03
CA ARG A 622 -37.45 -14.49 -7.20
C ARG A 622 -37.81 -15.98 -7.21
N LYS A 623 -37.81 -16.64 -8.36
CA LYS A 623 -38.10 -18.09 -8.49
C LYS A 623 -37.02 -18.94 -7.82
N THR A 624 -35.74 -18.57 -7.96
CA THR A 624 -34.62 -19.24 -7.29
C THR A 624 -34.65 -19.05 -5.77
N THR A 625 -34.96 -17.85 -5.27
CA THR A 625 -35.13 -17.63 -3.81
C THR A 625 -36.38 -18.32 -3.26
N SER A 626 -37.46 -18.41 -4.05
CA SER A 626 -38.65 -19.20 -3.72
C SER A 626 -38.39 -20.70 -3.65
N ALA A 627 -37.34 -21.21 -4.29
CA ALA A 627 -36.98 -22.64 -4.28
C ALA A 627 -36.14 -23.05 -3.05
N ILE A 628 -35.69 -22.09 -2.22
CA ILE A 628 -34.69 -22.31 -1.16
C ILE A 628 -35.32 -22.32 0.26
N ARG A 629 -36.63 -22.14 0.40
CA ARG A 629 -37.36 -22.33 1.68
C ARG A 629 -38.37 -23.49 1.60
N PRO A 630 -38.36 -24.43 2.56
CA PRO A 630 -39.40 -25.45 2.67
C PRO A 630 -40.69 -24.88 3.28
N VAL A 631 -41.81 -25.46 2.83
CA VAL A 631 -43.16 -25.56 3.42
C VAL A 631 -43.38 -24.88 4.79
N LEU A 632 -44.31 -23.91 4.86
CA LEU A 632 -45.50 -23.97 5.76
C LEU A 632 -46.51 -22.81 5.50
N ASP A 633 -47.66 -23.20 4.93
CA ASP A 633 -49.05 -22.82 5.29
C ASP A 633 -49.60 -21.36 5.26
N SER A 634 -50.91 -21.29 5.00
CA SER A 634 -51.88 -20.17 5.01
C SER A 634 -51.64 -18.97 4.07
N SER A 635 -52.63 -18.31 3.43
CA SER A 635 -54.11 -18.35 3.28
C SER A 635 -54.76 -16.97 3.57
N ALA A 636 -55.97 -16.76 3.02
CA ALA A 636 -56.93 -15.67 3.26
C ALA A 636 -56.80 -14.29 2.52
N LEU A 637 -57.66 -14.15 1.48
CA LEU A 637 -58.67 -13.07 1.27
C LEU A 637 -58.30 -11.61 0.85
N SER A 638 -59.26 -11.06 0.08
CA SER A 638 -59.61 -9.63 -0.12
C SER A 638 -58.64 -8.70 -0.87
N SER A 639 -59.10 -7.67 -1.60
CA SER A 639 -60.49 -7.22 -1.88
C SER A 639 -60.61 -6.61 -3.28
N ASP A 640 -61.79 -6.68 -3.88
CA ASP A 640 -62.23 -5.69 -4.88
C ASP A 640 -62.47 -4.33 -4.21
N ASP A 641 -62.34 -3.24 -4.96
CA ASP A 641 -63.41 -2.23 -5.07
C ASP A 641 -63.29 -1.47 -6.40
N ASP A 642 -64.42 -1.05 -6.94
CA ASP A 642 -64.53 -0.34 -8.22
C ASP A 642 -64.61 1.19 -8.02
N SER A 643 -64.18 1.97 -9.02
CA SER A 643 -64.71 3.34 -9.14
C SER A 643 -64.81 3.78 -10.59
N PHE A 644 -65.95 4.39 -10.90
CA PHE A 644 -66.55 4.38 -12.23
C PHE A 644 -66.91 5.82 -12.64
N TYR A 645 -67.08 6.05 -13.94
CA TYR A 645 -67.80 7.19 -14.55
C TYR A 645 -67.12 8.58 -14.53
N ASP A 646 -67.29 9.44 -15.55
CA ASP A 646 -67.96 9.24 -16.87
C ASP A 646 -67.40 10.20 -17.96
N PRO A 647 -67.59 9.94 -19.27
CA PRO A 647 -67.09 10.77 -20.37
C PRO A 647 -68.22 11.53 -21.12
N SER A 648 -67.92 11.96 -22.37
CA SER A 648 -68.82 12.61 -23.37
C SER A 648 -69.14 14.11 -23.15
N GLY A 649 -69.43 14.91 -24.19
CA GLY A 649 -69.48 14.65 -25.64
C GLY A 649 -69.12 15.92 -26.47
N ILE A 650 -68.51 15.79 -27.65
CA ILE A 650 -69.14 15.66 -28.99
C ILE A 650 -69.61 16.98 -29.62
N THR A 651 -68.83 17.49 -30.60
CA THR A 651 -69.24 17.99 -31.94
C THR A 651 -67.93 18.24 -32.73
N SER A 652 -67.63 17.74 -33.93
CA SER A 652 -68.40 17.30 -35.12
C SER A 652 -68.82 18.45 -36.07
N ILE A 653 -68.12 18.53 -37.21
CA ILE A 653 -68.49 18.95 -38.59
C ILE A 653 -67.16 18.91 -39.38
N LEU A 654 -66.84 17.95 -40.27
CA LEU A 654 -67.42 17.54 -41.57
C LEU A 654 -67.01 18.41 -42.77
N THR A 655 -66.47 17.73 -43.79
CA THR A 655 -66.18 18.18 -45.19
C THR A 655 -65.22 19.39 -45.34
N GLY A 656 -64.23 19.42 -46.25
CA GLY A 656 -63.79 18.47 -47.26
C GLY A 656 -63.85 19.05 -48.68
N SER A 657 -62.74 18.99 -49.44
CA SER A 657 -62.70 18.99 -50.92
C SER A 657 -61.26 18.78 -51.44
N ASN A 658 -61.12 18.03 -52.54
CA ASN A 658 -59.91 18.04 -53.36
C ASN A 658 -59.86 19.33 -54.20
N LEU A 659 -58.66 19.80 -54.56
CA LEU A 659 -58.46 20.56 -55.79
C LEU A 659 -57.03 20.40 -56.32
N GLN A 660 -56.88 19.67 -57.42
CA GLN A 660 -55.68 19.69 -58.26
C GLN A 660 -55.91 20.67 -59.42
N THR A 661 -55.08 21.71 -59.51
CA THR A 661 -54.83 22.52 -60.72
C THR A 661 -53.61 23.40 -60.45
N SER A 662 -52.82 23.86 -61.43
CA SER A 662 -52.54 23.42 -62.80
C SER A 662 -51.46 24.39 -63.34
N SER A 663 -50.65 23.94 -64.28
CA SER A 663 -49.79 24.76 -65.15
C SER A 663 -50.35 26.15 -65.50
N CYS A 664 -49.57 27.20 -65.22
CA CYS A 664 -49.08 28.17 -66.21
C CYS A 664 -47.86 28.92 -65.67
#